data_AF-A0AAV9I537-F1
#
_entry.id   AF-A0AAV9I537-F1
#
_cell.length_a   1.000
_cell.length_b   1.000
_cell.length_c   1.000
_cell.angle_alpha   90.00
_cell.angle_beta   90.00
_cell.angle_gamma   90.00
#
_symmetry.space_group_name_H-M   'P 1'
#
loop_
_entity.id
_entity.type
_entity.pdbx_description
1 polymer ?
#
loop_
_entity_poly.entity_id
_entity_poly.type
_entity_poly.pdbx_seq_one_letter_code
_entity_poly.pdbx_strand_id
1 'polypeptide(L)'
;MTQRTTNGHNGVRLDVESSDSTGTSSGHSSDSGLVETTNGASSSRLNGRKKMKRKQSSPMMPAFMVSAPGKVIVYGEHAVVHGKAAIAAAISLRSYLLVTSLSKSRRTVTLTFPDIDFDHTWNIDDLPWDLFQQPSKKKYYYSLVTELDPELVAAVQPYLADVSPDKPAEIRKIHQNSAGSFLYMFLSLGSQSFPGSRYTLRSTIPIGAGLGSSATIAVCMSAALLLQLRTLSGPHPDQPPDEARLQVERINRWALVYEMFIHGNPSGVDNTVASQGKAVLFQRTDYSKPPLVRPLWDFPELPLLLVDTRTAKSTAHEVAKVGKLKDAHPKLVGSILDAIDKVTETSAELIDKPDFDTRDGECLRRVGELMTINHGLLVSLGVSHPRLERVRELVDHQGIGWTKLTGAGGGGCSITLLKPGVPREKLDRLEEQLQEEGYQKFETTLGGDGVGVLWPAVLKNGTAEDDEGGMEIDLDKFLSAEGNDGVERLVGGRKIHNTHPAMPPKGKSAPKPKASTDSPSTILEQSRSRIELTRPYPSSNSRQTLSKPDQVAWLSASLIARYSPSAAKTAAYNRLFGPKSLKELWKPVCDLSLPLKTIRKSKARTARSWGLDARNREVSSYSPEEFETRRERQLRLSCLDLLSRRFRELRARERRGVEGVVVTAQEFDEEKIRRQEMAQLKRELYGGGVGGAADGRLATDPEWDDVTPVWVEEVEGELAAIAYSKDYAEAMAYLRAVMQAKEYSERCIRLTEYIIGLNPSHYTVWLYRAANLFALNLPLLGEFEWLNEVALRNLKNYQIWHHRHLLVENYYPTIETDPEAIERFAAQERDFLKAILDEDTKNYHVWSYRSYLVGKLKQWGNGDELKAIEDMIDDDVRNNSAWSHRFFLVFSNPEYATVGLAASEVDPKLPLELVDREVEYAQKKILLAPQNQSGWNYLRGVLIKAGRKLKTVEDFAAQFVDGLGRVEGGEGGEGEEVVKSTHALDFLAEIYAESEDWAKADLCLVRLAEKWDRIRDGYWQWRRQALKGVPATA
;
A
#
# COMPACT_ATOMS: atom_id res chain seq x y z
N MET A 1 -32.38 -32.87 -57.38
CA MET A 1 -33.70 -33.47 -57.07
C MET A 1 -33.95 -33.21 -55.58
N THR A 2 -35.07 -32.65 -55.12
CA THR A 2 -36.35 -32.32 -55.78
C THR A 2 -36.92 -31.01 -55.20
N GLN A 3 -37.68 -30.23 -55.98
CA GLN A 3 -38.26 -28.95 -55.54
C GLN A 3 -39.61 -29.14 -54.81
N ARG A 4 -39.97 -28.25 -53.86
CA ARG A 4 -41.17 -27.36 -53.95
C ARG A 4 -41.48 -26.47 -52.71
N THR A 5 -41.41 -25.15 -52.95
CA THR A 5 -42.42 -24.10 -52.63
C THR A 5 -43.20 -24.04 -51.29
N THR A 6 -43.02 -22.90 -50.61
CA THR A 6 -44.06 -22.00 -50.00
C THR A 6 -45.02 -22.49 -48.89
N ASN A 7 -44.94 -21.83 -47.73
CA ASN A 7 -45.98 -20.92 -47.20
C ASN A 7 -45.43 -20.09 -46.02
N GLY A 8 -46.21 -19.20 -45.40
CA GLY A 8 -45.74 -18.34 -44.30
C GLY A 8 -46.85 -17.58 -43.55
N HIS A 9 -46.50 -16.40 -43.03
CA HIS A 9 -47.29 -15.44 -42.22
C HIS A 9 -47.47 -15.69 -40.71
N ASN A 10 -47.54 -14.55 -40.01
CA ASN A 10 -48.05 -14.27 -38.66
C ASN A 10 -47.32 -14.79 -37.41
N GLY A 11 -46.96 -13.83 -36.55
CA GLY A 11 -46.96 -13.97 -35.09
C GLY A 11 -47.65 -12.75 -34.47
N VAL A 12 -48.09 -12.81 -33.21
CA VAL A 12 -48.56 -11.67 -32.39
C VAL A 12 -48.63 -12.10 -30.90
N ARG A 13 -48.28 -11.15 -30.01
CA ARG A 13 -48.58 -10.96 -28.56
C ARG A 13 -48.95 -12.13 -27.62
N LEU A 14 -48.52 -11.98 -26.36
CA LEU A 14 -49.34 -11.62 -25.17
C LEU A 14 -48.39 -10.76 -24.28
N ASP A 15 -48.66 -9.56 -23.73
CA ASP A 15 -49.82 -8.86 -23.14
C ASP A 15 -49.73 -8.79 -21.60
N VAL A 16 -49.98 -7.58 -21.04
CA VAL A 16 -49.97 -7.24 -19.59
C VAL A 16 -51.05 -6.17 -19.36
N GLU A 17 -51.82 -6.28 -18.28
CA GLU A 17 -53.07 -5.53 -18.06
C GLU A 17 -52.94 -4.26 -17.18
N SER A 18 -53.95 -3.38 -17.29
CA SER A 18 -54.25 -2.21 -16.42
C SER A 18 -55.24 -2.60 -15.29
N SER A 19 -55.79 -1.79 -14.36
CA SER A 19 -56.00 -0.33 -14.09
C SER A 19 -56.37 -0.21 -12.56
N ASP A 20 -56.80 0.85 -11.86
CA ASP A 20 -57.09 2.31 -11.96
C ASP A 20 -57.21 2.84 -10.47
N SER A 21 -57.74 3.99 -9.99
CA SER A 21 -58.28 5.29 -10.46
C SER A 21 -58.36 6.31 -9.28
N THR A 22 -58.79 7.57 -9.53
CA THR A 22 -59.15 8.64 -8.54
C THR A 22 -57.97 9.25 -7.71
N GLY A 23 -58.01 10.44 -7.11
CA GLY A 23 -58.96 11.59 -7.12
C GLY A 23 -58.97 12.40 -5.79
N THR A 24 -59.27 13.72 -5.69
CA THR A 24 -59.44 14.81 -6.67
C THR A 24 -59.41 16.22 -6.00
N SER A 25 -58.76 17.23 -6.61
CA SER A 25 -58.98 18.71 -6.49
C SER A 25 -58.51 19.57 -5.27
N SER A 26 -58.32 20.88 -5.58
CA SER A 26 -58.09 22.07 -4.72
C SER A 26 -56.74 22.22 -3.96
N GLY A 27 -56.11 23.40 -3.82
CA GLY A 27 -56.17 24.64 -4.62
C GLY A 27 -56.35 25.97 -3.84
N HIS A 28 -55.25 26.73 -3.64
CA HIS A 28 -55.09 28.18 -3.28
C HIS A 28 -53.55 28.45 -3.15
N SER A 29 -52.94 29.64 -3.24
CA SER A 29 -53.13 30.87 -4.05
C SER A 29 -52.10 31.94 -3.59
N SER A 30 -51.51 32.74 -4.49
CA SER A 30 -50.76 34.01 -4.22
C SER A 30 -49.44 33.92 -3.39
N ASP A 31 -48.48 34.85 -3.42
CA ASP A 31 -48.33 36.06 -4.26
C ASP A 31 -46.84 36.47 -4.43
N SER A 32 -46.57 37.40 -5.36
CA SER A 32 -45.37 38.26 -5.52
C SER A 32 -44.00 37.58 -5.78
N GLY A 33 -43.14 38.03 -6.71
CA GLY A 33 -43.31 39.05 -7.76
C GLY A 33 -42.45 40.31 -7.56
N LEU A 34 -41.44 40.48 -8.41
CA LEU A 34 -40.84 41.76 -8.77
C LEU A 34 -40.31 41.68 -10.22
N VAL A 35 -40.27 42.82 -10.91
CA VAL A 35 -40.17 42.95 -12.38
C VAL A 35 -39.16 44.07 -12.71
N GLU A 36 -38.89 44.25 -14.01
CA GLU A 36 -38.18 45.37 -14.68
C GLU A 36 -36.71 45.11 -15.08
N THR A 37 -36.23 45.55 -16.26
CA THR A 37 -36.91 46.05 -17.47
C THR A 37 -36.15 45.65 -18.76
N THR A 38 -36.78 45.81 -19.93
CA THR A 38 -36.26 45.40 -21.25
C THR A 38 -35.80 46.57 -22.11
N ASN A 39 -34.82 46.33 -23.00
CA ASN A 39 -34.65 46.91 -24.35
C ASN A 39 -33.35 46.35 -25.00
N GLY A 40 -33.22 46.14 -26.31
CA GLY A 40 -34.17 46.28 -27.43
C GLY A 40 -33.65 45.58 -28.71
N ALA A 41 -34.55 45.08 -29.54
CA ALA A 41 -34.31 44.06 -30.58
C ALA A 41 -33.35 44.37 -31.76
N SER A 42 -32.74 43.30 -32.30
CA SER A 42 -32.52 43.06 -33.73
C SER A 42 -32.47 41.54 -33.99
N SER A 43 -32.76 41.05 -35.21
CA SER A 43 -33.06 39.63 -35.44
C SER A 43 -32.46 39.00 -36.70
N SER A 44 -31.98 37.75 -36.58
CA SER A 44 -31.81 36.81 -37.69
C SER A 44 -31.91 35.37 -37.17
N ARG A 45 -32.72 34.51 -37.80
CA ARG A 45 -33.00 33.13 -37.35
C ARG A 45 -31.89 32.17 -37.78
N LEU A 46 -31.30 31.41 -36.85
CA LEU A 46 -30.52 30.19 -37.16
C LEU A 46 -30.72 29.09 -36.11
N ASN A 47 -30.53 27.84 -36.55
CA ASN A 47 -30.99 26.61 -35.89
C ASN A 47 -30.57 26.44 -34.42
N GLY A 48 -31.53 26.06 -33.58
CA GLY A 48 -31.35 25.73 -32.15
C GLY A 48 -30.57 24.45 -31.90
N ARG A 49 -29.27 24.44 -32.19
CA ARG A 49 -28.34 23.36 -31.79
C ARG A 49 -28.27 23.34 -30.26
N LYS A 50 -28.66 22.22 -29.62
CA LYS A 50 -28.58 22.07 -28.15
C LYS A 50 -27.19 22.50 -27.65
N LYS A 51 -27.12 23.50 -26.77
CA LYS A 51 -25.88 23.81 -26.02
C LYS A 51 -25.50 22.55 -25.24
N MET A 52 -24.46 21.85 -25.68
CA MET A 52 -23.86 20.80 -24.86
C MET A 52 -23.39 21.47 -23.56
N LYS A 53 -23.84 20.96 -22.40
CA LYS A 53 -23.19 21.30 -21.14
C LYS A 53 -21.72 20.90 -21.30
N ARG A 54 -20.82 21.88 -21.17
CA ARG A 54 -19.37 21.66 -21.20
C ARG A 54 -19.07 20.56 -20.17
N LYS A 55 -18.56 19.40 -20.61
CA LYS A 55 -18.12 18.35 -19.68
C LYS A 55 -17.21 19.02 -18.65
N GLN A 56 -17.43 18.76 -17.36
CA GLN A 56 -16.41 19.07 -16.36
C GLN A 56 -15.12 18.38 -16.83
N SER A 57 -14.02 19.14 -16.82
CA SER A 57 -12.70 18.55 -17.04
C SER A 57 -12.47 17.45 -16.00
N SER A 58 -11.75 16.40 -16.40
CA SER A 58 -11.20 15.42 -15.45
C SER A 58 -10.65 16.15 -14.22
N PRO A 59 -10.96 15.70 -12.99
CA PRO A 59 -10.48 16.38 -11.79
C PRO A 59 -8.95 16.53 -11.89
N MET A 60 -8.48 17.74 -11.62
CA MET A 60 -7.05 17.97 -11.43
C MET A 60 -6.62 17.16 -10.20
N MET A 61 -5.40 16.63 -10.25
CA MET A 61 -4.78 15.98 -9.09
C MET A 61 -4.84 16.96 -7.90
N PRO A 62 -5.45 16.57 -6.77
CA PRO A 62 -5.71 17.48 -5.66
C PRO A 62 -4.39 18.01 -5.07
N ALA A 63 -4.47 19.10 -4.32
CA ALA A 63 -3.33 19.55 -3.53
C ALA A 63 -2.95 18.42 -2.55
N PHE A 64 -1.65 18.18 -2.41
CA PHE A 64 -1.10 17.21 -1.47
C PHE A 64 0.16 17.77 -0.82
N MET A 65 0.46 17.34 0.40
CA MET A 65 1.63 17.79 1.13
C MET A 65 2.57 16.62 1.41
N VAL A 66 3.87 16.86 1.28
CA VAL A 66 4.94 15.95 1.70
C VAL A 66 5.72 16.62 2.82
N SER A 67 6.19 15.85 3.80
CA SER A 67 7.10 16.35 4.83
C SER A 67 8.22 15.37 5.16
N ALA A 68 9.36 15.88 5.62
CA ALA A 68 10.52 15.08 6.03
C ALA A 68 11.22 15.69 7.25
N PRO A 69 11.62 14.88 8.26
CA PRO A 69 12.29 15.34 9.47
C PRO A 69 13.75 15.73 9.20
N GLY A 70 14.25 16.72 9.95
CA GLY A 70 15.69 16.96 10.05
C GLY A 70 16.39 15.83 10.82
N LYS A 71 17.72 15.91 10.95
CA LYS A 71 18.49 14.94 11.74
C LYS A 71 19.55 15.58 12.64
N VAL A 72 19.90 14.88 13.71
CA VAL A 72 21.06 15.16 14.57
C VAL A 72 21.96 13.93 14.66
N ILE A 73 23.25 14.16 14.90
CA ILE A 73 24.15 13.08 15.33
C ILE A 73 24.01 12.95 16.85
N VAL A 74 23.64 11.75 17.30
CA VAL A 74 23.52 11.40 18.72
C VAL A 74 24.88 10.96 19.24
N TYR A 75 25.61 10.16 18.46
CA TYR A 75 26.96 9.66 18.77
C TYR A 75 27.81 9.47 17.50
N GLY A 76 29.14 9.50 17.64
CA GLY A 76 30.11 9.15 16.59
C GLY A 76 30.58 10.29 15.68
N GLU A 77 30.31 11.55 16.05
CA GLU A 77 30.43 12.78 15.24
C GLU A 77 31.67 12.87 14.34
N HIS A 78 32.86 12.81 14.94
CA HIS A 78 34.15 12.81 14.21
C HIS A 78 34.75 11.39 14.09
N ALA A 79 34.24 10.44 14.88
CA ALA A 79 34.71 9.06 14.86
C ALA A 79 34.38 8.37 13.53
N VAL A 80 33.22 8.69 12.94
CA VAL A 80 32.77 8.15 11.64
C VAL A 80 33.74 8.43 10.49
N VAL A 81 34.39 9.60 10.49
CA VAL A 81 35.40 9.97 9.47
C VAL A 81 36.60 9.03 9.51
N HIS A 82 36.84 8.40 10.65
CA HIS A 82 37.95 7.51 10.95
C HIS A 82 37.55 6.02 11.03
N GLY A 83 36.43 5.63 10.42
CA GLY A 83 36.00 4.24 10.28
C GLY A 83 35.16 3.69 11.43
N LYS A 84 34.76 4.52 12.39
CA LYS A 84 33.95 4.14 13.54
C LYS A 84 32.45 4.23 13.28
N ALA A 85 31.65 3.64 14.16
CA ALA A 85 30.20 3.79 14.12
C ALA A 85 29.75 5.20 14.50
N ALA A 86 28.60 5.61 13.99
CA ALA A 86 27.83 6.77 14.43
C ALA A 86 26.33 6.45 14.46
N ILE A 87 25.60 7.09 15.36
CA ILE A 87 24.13 7.05 15.40
C ILE A 87 23.62 8.42 14.98
N ALA A 88 22.90 8.48 13.86
CA ALA A 88 22.17 9.65 13.41
C ALA A 88 20.66 9.38 13.55
N ALA A 89 19.92 10.33 14.11
CA ALA A 89 18.51 10.15 14.43
C ALA A 89 17.68 11.35 13.96
N ALA A 90 16.44 11.07 13.56
CA ALA A 90 15.49 12.06 13.09
C ALA A 90 15.02 12.95 14.23
N ILE A 91 14.80 14.23 13.94
CA ILE A 91 14.16 15.18 14.86
C ILE A 91 12.81 15.63 14.31
N SER A 92 11.85 15.90 15.20
CA SER A 92 10.48 16.29 14.82
C SER A 92 10.33 17.68 14.18
N LEU A 93 11.42 18.41 13.97
CA LEU A 93 11.42 19.60 13.10
C LEU A 93 11.46 19.14 11.64
N ARG A 94 10.56 19.64 10.79
CA ARG A 94 10.33 19.10 9.44
C ARG A 94 10.38 20.18 8.36
N SER A 95 10.77 19.80 7.16
CA SER A 95 10.39 20.55 5.96
C SER A 95 9.02 20.08 5.48
N TYR A 96 8.18 21.00 5.02
CA TYR A 96 6.83 20.79 4.51
C TYR A 96 6.75 21.34 3.09
N LEU A 97 6.33 20.50 2.15
CA LEU A 97 6.23 20.79 0.73
C LEU A 97 4.77 20.62 0.28
N LEU A 98 4.08 21.74 0.04
CA LEU A 98 2.75 21.75 -0.57
C LEU A 98 2.89 21.74 -2.10
N VAL A 99 2.28 20.74 -2.74
CA VAL A 99 2.28 20.58 -4.20
C VAL A 99 0.89 20.90 -4.74
N THR A 100 0.80 21.90 -5.61
CA THR A 100 -0.45 22.34 -6.23
C THR A 100 -0.39 22.19 -7.75
N SER A 101 -1.30 21.40 -8.32
CA SER A 101 -1.46 21.22 -9.77
C SER A 101 -1.99 22.50 -10.44
N LEU A 102 -1.41 22.90 -11.56
CA LEU A 102 -1.88 24.02 -12.38
C LEU A 102 -2.86 23.52 -13.47
N SER A 103 -3.69 24.43 -13.98
CA SER A 103 -4.61 24.13 -15.07
C SER A 103 -3.85 23.73 -16.35
N LYS A 104 -4.44 22.87 -17.18
CA LYS A 104 -3.78 22.33 -18.40
C LYS A 104 -3.28 23.39 -19.41
N SER A 105 -3.75 24.63 -19.31
CA SER A 105 -3.30 25.78 -20.10
C SER A 105 -2.05 26.48 -19.55
N ARG A 106 -1.59 26.13 -18.34
CA ARG A 106 -0.35 26.63 -17.72
C ARG A 106 0.68 25.50 -17.65
N ARG A 107 1.55 25.45 -18.66
CA ARG A 107 2.64 24.47 -18.77
C ARG A 107 3.91 24.94 -18.05
N THR A 108 3.76 25.44 -16.83
CA THR A 108 4.87 26.00 -16.04
C THR A 108 5.15 25.17 -14.80
N VAL A 109 6.40 25.12 -14.38
CA VAL A 109 6.83 24.55 -13.10
C VAL A 109 7.43 25.64 -12.22
N THR A 110 6.98 25.75 -10.98
CA THR A 110 7.37 26.84 -10.05
C THR A 110 7.87 26.29 -8.72
N LEU A 111 8.99 26.81 -8.23
CA LEU A 111 9.46 26.65 -6.87
C LEU A 111 9.19 27.96 -6.09
N THR A 112 8.64 27.85 -4.89
CA THR A 112 8.38 28.99 -4.00
C THR A 112 8.79 28.60 -2.58
N PHE A 113 9.95 29.06 -2.10
CA PHE A 113 10.47 28.79 -0.76
C PHE A 113 10.55 30.11 0.04
N PRO A 114 9.47 30.54 0.74
CA PRO A 114 9.42 31.85 1.39
C PRO A 114 10.49 32.07 2.48
N ASP A 115 10.89 31.01 3.19
CA ASP A 115 11.84 31.11 4.31
C ASP A 115 13.27 31.50 3.88
N ILE A 116 13.55 31.58 2.57
CA ILE A 116 14.82 32.08 1.98
C ILE A 116 14.61 33.17 0.92
N ASP A 117 13.39 33.69 0.73
CA ASP A 117 13.05 34.66 -0.33
C ASP A 117 13.44 34.16 -1.75
N PHE A 118 13.04 32.93 -2.06
CA PHE A 118 13.20 32.29 -3.37
C PHE A 118 11.84 31.99 -4.02
N ASP A 119 11.57 32.61 -5.16
CA ASP A 119 10.54 32.17 -6.11
C ASP A 119 11.16 32.13 -7.52
N HIS A 120 10.87 31.08 -8.28
CA HIS A 120 11.28 30.98 -9.68
C HIS A 120 10.36 30.04 -10.48
N THR A 121 10.09 30.40 -11.74
CA THR A 121 9.20 29.66 -12.64
C THR A 121 9.88 29.38 -13.98
N TRP A 122 9.91 28.11 -14.39
CA TRP A 122 10.26 27.71 -15.75
C TRP A 122 9.01 27.35 -16.56
N ASN A 123 9.06 27.60 -17.87
CA ASN A 123 8.16 26.95 -18.82
C ASN A 123 8.65 25.49 -19.02
N ILE A 124 7.74 24.53 -18.97
CA ILE A 124 8.05 23.10 -19.13
C ILE A 124 8.49 22.81 -20.57
N ASP A 125 7.93 23.51 -21.57
CA ASP A 125 8.22 23.23 -22.98
C ASP A 125 9.65 23.61 -23.39
N ASP A 126 10.27 24.61 -22.73
CA ASP A 126 11.58 25.18 -23.11
C ASP A 126 12.78 24.45 -22.49
N LEU A 127 12.54 23.47 -21.61
CA LEU A 127 13.57 22.69 -20.89
C LEU A 127 14.25 21.65 -21.82
N PRO A 128 15.47 21.16 -21.50
CA PRO A 128 16.31 20.40 -22.43
C PRO A 128 15.94 18.90 -22.52
N TRP A 129 14.66 18.61 -22.80
CA TRP A 129 14.09 17.26 -22.83
C TRP A 129 14.81 16.32 -23.79
N ASP A 130 15.20 16.80 -24.98
CA ASP A 130 15.83 16.00 -26.02
C ASP A 130 17.11 15.30 -25.54
N LEU A 131 17.83 15.90 -24.58
CA LEU A 131 19.04 15.33 -23.99
C LEU A 131 18.73 14.31 -22.88
N PHE A 132 17.80 14.65 -21.99
CA PHE A 132 17.40 13.80 -20.87
C PHE A 132 16.59 12.57 -21.31
N GLN A 133 15.96 12.60 -22.49
CA GLN A 133 15.18 11.49 -23.04
C GLN A 133 15.99 10.59 -24.00
N GLN A 134 17.27 10.87 -24.26
CA GLN A 134 18.15 9.99 -25.06
C GLN A 134 18.22 8.59 -24.42
N PRO A 135 18.08 7.47 -25.17
CA PRO A 135 18.04 6.12 -24.60
C PRO A 135 19.24 5.73 -23.73
N SER A 136 20.42 6.30 -24.00
CA SER A 136 21.65 6.09 -23.22
C SER A 136 21.72 6.89 -21.91
N LYS A 137 21.02 8.03 -21.83
CA LYS A 137 21.07 8.97 -20.69
C LYS A 137 19.85 8.85 -19.79
N LYS A 138 18.69 8.56 -20.37
CA LYS A 138 17.39 8.47 -19.71
C LYS A 138 17.42 7.57 -18.48
N LYS A 139 17.08 8.13 -17.33
CA LYS A 139 16.92 7.38 -16.09
C LYS A 139 15.46 6.96 -15.93
N TYR A 140 15.22 5.96 -15.09
CA TYR A 140 13.89 5.51 -14.69
C TYR A 140 13.81 5.51 -13.16
N TYR A 141 12.59 5.53 -12.59
CA TYR A 141 12.40 5.60 -11.14
C TYR A 141 13.12 4.47 -10.35
N TYR A 142 13.39 3.33 -10.99
CA TYR A 142 14.12 2.18 -10.45
C TYR A 142 15.62 2.16 -10.75
N SER A 143 16.14 3.09 -11.56
CA SER A 143 17.58 3.19 -11.88
C SER A 143 18.39 3.53 -10.63
N LEU A 144 19.46 2.78 -10.38
CA LEU A 144 20.47 3.19 -9.40
C LEU A 144 21.38 4.25 -10.03
N VAL A 145 21.41 5.44 -9.45
CA VAL A 145 22.25 6.56 -9.89
C VAL A 145 23.34 6.78 -8.84
N THR A 146 24.57 6.38 -9.17
CA THR A 146 25.75 6.46 -8.28
C THR A 146 26.62 7.69 -8.53
N GLU A 147 26.39 8.38 -9.63
CA GLU A 147 27.07 9.61 -10.05
C GLU A 147 26.16 10.45 -10.95
N LEU A 148 26.45 11.75 -11.08
CA LEU A 148 25.72 12.65 -11.96
C LEU A 148 26.36 12.65 -13.35
N ASP A 149 25.54 12.60 -14.40
CA ASP A 149 26.00 12.70 -15.78
C ASP A 149 26.48 14.15 -16.06
N PRO A 150 27.76 14.37 -16.39
CA PRO A 150 28.30 15.73 -16.55
C PRO A 150 27.65 16.52 -17.69
N GLU A 151 27.14 15.84 -18.72
CA GLU A 151 26.49 16.47 -19.87
C GLU A 151 25.06 16.91 -19.51
N LEU A 152 24.34 16.08 -18.76
CA LEU A 152 23.04 16.45 -18.18
C LEU A 152 23.18 17.59 -17.15
N VAL A 153 24.22 17.59 -16.32
CA VAL A 153 24.49 18.70 -15.37
C VAL A 153 24.83 19.99 -16.13
N ALA A 154 25.61 19.91 -17.21
CA ALA A 154 25.93 21.06 -18.07
C ALA A 154 24.68 21.63 -18.76
N ALA A 155 23.79 20.77 -19.26
CA ALA A 155 22.55 21.18 -19.93
C ALA A 155 21.54 21.88 -19.00
N VAL A 156 21.62 21.68 -17.69
CA VAL A 156 20.80 22.42 -16.70
C VAL A 156 21.33 23.84 -16.46
N GLN A 157 22.63 24.11 -16.60
CA GLN A 157 23.25 25.39 -16.23
C GLN A 157 22.62 26.64 -16.88
N PRO A 158 22.25 26.67 -18.18
CA PRO A 158 21.63 27.84 -18.79
C PRO A 158 20.34 28.26 -18.08
N TYR A 159 19.55 27.29 -17.63
CA TYR A 159 18.27 27.50 -16.93
C TYR A 159 18.43 27.97 -15.48
N LEU A 160 19.67 28.05 -14.98
CA LEU A 160 20.03 28.62 -13.68
C LEU A 160 20.58 30.05 -13.78
N ALA A 161 20.78 30.58 -14.98
CA ALA A 161 21.32 31.94 -15.17
C ALA A 161 20.40 32.99 -14.54
N ASP A 162 19.10 32.94 -14.84
CA ASP A 162 18.10 33.91 -14.36
C ASP A 162 17.51 33.56 -12.97
N VAL A 163 18.11 32.62 -12.25
CA VAL A 163 17.74 32.33 -10.86
C VAL A 163 18.31 33.42 -9.96
N SER A 164 17.40 34.18 -9.33
CA SER A 164 17.67 35.19 -8.30
C SER A 164 18.82 36.18 -8.64
N PRO A 165 18.77 36.87 -9.80
CA PRO A 165 19.84 37.76 -10.26
C PRO A 165 20.02 39.02 -9.38
N ASP A 166 19.00 39.35 -8.57
CA ASP A 166 18.97 40.45 -7.60
C ASP A 166 19.68 40.12 -6.28
N LYS A 167 19.82 38.82 -5.94
CA LYS A 167 20.33 38.40 -4.62
C LYS A 167 21.87 38.41 -4.55
N PRO A 168 22.46 38.64 -3.36
CA PRO A 168 23.89 38.46 -3.12
C PRO A 168 24.39 37.09 -3.56
N ALA A 169 25.63 37.02 -4.04
CA ALA A 169 26.19 35.81 -4.68
C ALA A 169 26.10 34.53 -3.81
N GLU A 170 26.24 34.65 -2.50
CA GLU A 170 26.12 33.52 -1.56
C GLU A 170 24.68 32.97 -1.49
N ILE A 171 23.68 33.86 -1.42
CA ILE A 171 22.25 33.51 -1.42
C ILE A 171 21.84 32.97 -2.80
N ARG A 172 22.25 33.66 -3.87
CA ARG A 172 22.00 33.24 -5.26
C ARG A 172 22.56 31.84 -5.53
N LYS A 173 23.74 31.50 -4.99
CA LYS A 173 24.32 30.14 -5.09
C LYS A 173 23.44 29.09 -4.39
N ILE A 174 22.87 29.39 -3.22
CA ILE A 174 21.93 28.48 -2.54
C ILE A 174 20.69 28.26 -3.43
N HIS A 175 20.13 29.33 -4.00
CA HIS A 175 18.94 29.26 -4.87
C HIS A 175 19.24 28.48 -6.16
N GLN A 176 20.37 28.75 -6.80
CA GLN A 176 20.84 28.02 -7.99
C GLN A 176 21.11 26.53 -7.71
N ASN A 177 21.67 26.18 -6.54
CA ASN A 177 21.84 24.79 -6.15
C ASN A 177 20.48 24.07 -5.99
N SER A 178 19.55 24.64 -5.21
CA SER A 178 18.21 24.05 -5.02
C SER A 178 17.40 23.95 -6.32
N ALA A 179 17.51 24.96 -7.19
CA ALA A 179 16.92 24.98 -8.52
C ALA A 179 17.53 23.92 -9.44
N GLY A 180 18.86 23.79 -9.46
CA GLY A 180 19.58 22.83 -10.29
C GLY A 180 19.33 21.38 -9.89
N SER A 181 19.37 21.07 -8.60
CA SER A 181 18.99 19.75 -8.07
C SER A 181 17.54 19.39 -8.41
N PHE A 182 16.62 20.37 -8.34
CA PHE A 182 15.23 20.15 -8.74
C PHE A 182 15.10 19.90 -10.24
N LEU A 183 15.67 20.76 -11.10
CA LEU A 183 15.60 20.60 -12.55
C LEU A 183 16.22 19.28 -13.02
N TYR A 184 17.41 18.93 -12.52
CA TYR A 184 18.08 17.67 -12.87
C TYR A 184 17.22 16.45 -12.52
N MET A 185 16.61 16.43 -11.34
CA MET A 185 15.71 15.35 -10.92
C MET A 185 14.38 15.35 -11.68
N PHE A 186 13.78 16.52 -11.89
CA PHE A 186 12.54 16.71 -12.67
C PHE A 186 12.68 16.23 -14.11
N LEU A 187 13.82 16.53 -14.76
CA LEU A 187 14.11 16.12 -16.12
C LEU A 187 14.51 14.63 -16.23
N SER A 188 15.17 14.09 -15.20
CA SER A 188 15.55 12.67 -15.11
C SER A 188 14.37 11.72 -14.84
N LEU A 189 13.38 12.16 -14.06
CA LEU A 189 12.20 11.36 -13.71
C LEU A 189 10.97 11.65 -14.59
N GLY A 190 10.85 12.88 -15.10
CA GLY A 190 9.67 13.37 -15.80
C GLY A 190 9.68 13.15 -17.32
N SER A 191 8.77 13.86 -17.97
CA SER A 191 8.65 13.97 -19.43
C SER A 191 8.09 15.35 -19.77
N GLN A 192 8.25 15.80 -21.02
CA GLN A 192 7.66 17.07 -21.47
C GLN A 192 6.13 17.11 -21.26
N SER A 193 5.44 15.96 -21.26
CA SER A 193 4.00 15.85 -20.97
C SER A 193 3.60 16.03 -19.49
N PHE A 194 4.55 16.28 -18.57
CA PHE A 194 4.28 16.45 -17.13
C PHE A 194 3.33 17.64 -16.85
N PRO A 195 2.40 17.53 -15.87
CA PRO A 195 1.47 18.60 -15.55
C PRO A 195 2.17 19.81 -14.90
N GLY A 196 1.84 21.01 -15.37
CA GLY A 196 2.27 22.25 -14.72
C GLY A 196 1.91 22.24 -13.23
N SER A 197 2.86 22.61 -12.38
CA SER A 197 2.80 22.38 -10.92
C SER A 197 3.59 23.47 -10.17
N ARG A 198 3.10 23.89 -9.01
CA ARG A 198 3.85 24.72 -8.05
C ARG A 198 4.19 23.89 -6.81
N TYR A 199 5.45 24.02 -6.40
CA TYR A 199 6.08 23.35 -5.27
C TYR A 199 6.44 24.41 -4.23
N THR A 200 5.61 24.53 -3.18
CA THR A 200 5.76 25.56 -2.15
C THR A 200 6.34 24.93 -0.89
N LEU A 201 7.51 25.39 -0.42
CA LEU A 201 8.20 24.77 0.71
C LEU A 201 8.36 25.74 1.88
N ARG A 202 8.01 25.26 3.08
CA ARG A 202 8.31 25.90 4.37
C ARG A 202 9.11 24.92 5.23
N SER A 203 9.98 25.37 6.12
CA SER A 203 10.74 24.49 7.00
C SER A 203 10.78 24.97 8.44
N THR A 204 10.50 24.06 9.38
CA THR A 204 10.66 24.31 10.81
C THR A 204 12.07 23.95 11.31
N ILE A 205 12.96 23.53 10.40
CA ILE A 205 14.36 23.18 10.64
C ILE A 205 15.26 24.42 10.45
N PRO A 206 16.16 24.74 11.40
CA PRO A 206 17.16 25.79 11.24
C PRO A 206 18.07 25.57 10.02
N ILE A 207 17.98 26.48 9.06
CA ILE A 207 18.74 26.46 7.80
C ILE A 207 20.22 26.70 8.11
N GLY A 208 21.11 25.90 7.48
CA GLY A 208 22.57 26.04 7.64
C GLY A 208 23.17 25.50 8.95
N ALA A 209 22.36 25.23 9.98
CA ALA A 209 22.83 24.79 11.31
C ALA A 209 23.50 23.38 11.34
N GLY A 210 23.46 22.65 10.23
CA GLY A 210 23.98 21.29 10.09
C GLY A 210 22.93 20.18 10.27
N LEU A 211 21.65 20.54 10.38
CA LEU A 211 20.52 19.65 10.70
C LEU A 211 19.92 18.89 9.50
N GLY A 212 20.57 18.93 8.34
CA GLY A 212 20.15 18.19 7.14
C GLY A 212 19.03 18.82 6.32
N SER A 213 18.82 20.14 6.40
CA SER A 213 17.73 20.85 5.68
C SER A 213 17.74 20.62 4.16
N SER A 214 18.90 20.48 3.52
CA SER A 214 18.98 20.15 2.09
C SER A 214 18.44 18.74 1.80
N ALA A 215 18.76 17.76 2.65
CA ALA A 215 18.26 16.39 2.52
C ALA A 215 16.76 16.29 2.80
N THR A 216 16.18 17.12 3.67
CA THR A 216 14.72 17.14 3.86
C THR A 216 14.01 17.71 2.64
N ILE A 217 14.57 18.75 2.00
CA ILE A 217 14.09 19.25 0.70
C ILE A 217 14.22 18.15 -0.37
N ALA A 218 15.35 17.45 -0.40
CA ALA A 218 15.61 16.34 -1.32
C ALA A 218 14.57 15.23 -1.21
N VAL A 219 14.27 14.77 0.02
CA VAL A 219 13.27 13.74 0.32
C VAL A 219 11.86 14.22 -0.05
N CYS A 220 11.48 15.45 0.34
CA CYS A 220 10.19 16.02 -0.01
C CYS A 220 9.98 16.09 -1.54
N MET A 221 10.95 16.63 -2.27
CA MET A 221 10.90 16.75 -3.74
C MET A 221 10.89 15.38 -4.43
N SER A 222 11.68 14.42 -3.94
CA SER A 222 11.72 13.07 -4.50
C SER A 222 10.39 12.36 -4.35
N ALA A 223 9.83 12.34 -3.13
CA ALA A 223 8.52 11.75 -2.89
C ALA A 223 7.40 12.46 -3.66
N ALA A 224 7.43 13.78 -3.76
CA ALA A 224 6.47 14.55 -4.56
C ALA A 224 6.48 14.12 -6.04
N LEU A 225 7.65 14.14 -6.70
CA LEU A 225 7.75 13.76 -8.12
C LEU A 225 7.36 12.30 -8.34
N LEU A 226 7.82 11.38 -7.47
CA LEU A 226 7.53 9.95 -7.59
C LEU A 226 6.03 9.62 -7.36
N LEU A 227 5.33 10.38 -6.50
CA LEU A 227 3.85 10.35 -6.35
C LEU A 227 3.13 10.88 -7.60
N GLN A 228 3.56 12.03 -8.14
CA GLN A 228 2.95 12.62 -9.35
C GLN A 228 3.10 11.71 -10.58
N LEU A 229 4.20 10.95 -10.65
CA LEU A 229 4.45 9.91 -11.65
C LEU A 229 3.74 8.58 -11.36
N ARG A 230 3.04 8.46 -10.22
CA ARG A 230 2.34 7.24 -9.77
C ARG A 230 3.26 6.02 -9.61
N THR A 231 4.52 6.26 -9.27
CA THR A 231 5.53 5.22 -8.98
C THR A 231 5.59 4.86 -7.49
N LEU A 232 4.89 5.65 -6.67
CA LEU A 232 4.58 5.42 -5.27
C LEU A 232 3.05 5.27 -5.13
N SER A 233 2.63 4.45 -4.17
CA SER A 233 1.25 4.42 -3.68
C SER A 233 1.00 5.68 -2.84
N GLY A 234 -0.24 6.15 -2.77
CA GLY A 234 -0.63 7.03 -1.66
C GLY A 234 -0.50 6.28 -0.33
N PRO A 235 -0.19 6.94 0.79
CA PRO A 235 -0.17 6.30 2.09
C PRO A 235 -1.57 5.74 2.42
N HIS A 236 -1.63 4.50 2.92
CA HIS A 236 -2.86 3.85 3.33
C HIS A 236 -2.67 3.18 4.70
N PRO A 237 -3.66 3.20 5.62
CA PRO A 237 -3.53 2.57 6.93
C PRO A 237 -3.10 1.10 6.88
N ASP A 238 -3.64 0.35 5.91
CA ASP A 238 -3.35 -1.08 5.71
C ASP A 238 -2.12 -1.37 4.82
N GLN A 239 -1.25 -0.38 4.55
CA GLN A 239 -0.10 -0.60 3.66
C GLN A 239 0.89 -1.60 4.28
N PRO A 240 1.29 -2.68 3.57
CA PRO A 240 2.25 -3.66 4.09
C PRO A 240 3.60 -2.99 4.45
N PRO A 241 4.19 -3.30 5.64
CA PRO A 241 5.43 -2.65 6.08
C PRO A 241 6.60 -2.77 5.08
N ASP A 242 6.68 -3.89 4.35
CA ASP A 242 7.75 -4.10 3.36
C ASP A 242 7.48 -3.38 2.02
N GLU A 243 6.21 -3.09 1.69
CA GLU A 243 5.89 -2.16 0.60
C GLU A 243 6.29 -0.74 1.00
N ALA A 244 5.91 -0.29 2.20
CA ALA A 244 6.27 1.03 2.72
C ALA A 244 7.80 1.22 2.76
N ARG A 245 8.55 0.22 3.24
CA ARG A 245 10.03 0.20 3.19
C ARG A 245 10.58 0.34 1.78
N LEU A 246 10.04 -0.41 0.81
CA LEU A 246 10.47 -0.32 -0.59
C LEU A 246 10.17 1.05 -1.21
N GLN A 247 9.09 1.69 -0.80
CA GLN A 247 8.74 3.05 -1.24
C GLN A 247 9.64 4.12 -0.61
N VAL A 248 9.90 4.04 0.69
CA VAL A 248 10.88 4.88 1.39
C VAL A 248 12.28 4.74 0.79
N GLU A 249 12.69 3.54 0.41
CA GLU A 249 13.98 3.29 -0.26
C GLU A 249 14.04 3.88 -1.68
N ARG A 250 12.94 3.89 -2.44
CA ARG A 250 12.87 4.61 -3.73
C ARG A 250 13.03 6.12 -3.54
N ILE A 251 12.38 6.68 -2.51
CA ILE A 251 12.49 8.10 -2.15
C ILE A 251 13.94 8.44 -1.76
N ASN A 252 14.57 7.59 -0.93
CA ASN A 252 15.94 7.77 -0.46
C ASN A 252 16.96 7.82 -1.63
N ARG A 253 16.84 6.90 -2.60
CA ARG A 253 17.72 6.87 -3.79
C ARG A 253 17.66 8.16 -4.60
N TRP A 254 16.48 8.73 -4.80
CA TRP A 254 16.33 10.00 -5.53
C TRP A 254 16.72 11.22 -4.70
N ALA A 255 16.50 11.17 -3.38
CA ALA A 255 17.01 12.17 -2.44
C ALA A 255 18.56 12.18 -2.39
N LEU A 256 19.20 11.04 -2.63
CA LEU A 256 20.64 10.96 -2.82
C LEU A 256 21.09 11.69 -4.08
N VAL A 257 20.44 11.49 -5.23
CA VAL A 257 20.74 12.22 -6.49
C VAL A 257 20.63 13.74 -6.30
N TYR A 258 19.58 14.21 -5.63
CA TYR A 258 19.37 15.63 -5.34
C TYR A 258 20.47 16.20 -4.43
N GLU A 259 20.90 15.45 -3.40
CA GLU A 259 22.02 15.79 -2.52
C GLU A 259 23.39 15.74 -3.22
N MET A 260 23.59 14.83 -4.19
CA MET A 260 24.82 14.80 -5.00
C MET A 260 25.00 16.08 -5.81
N PHE A 261 23.92 16.70 -6.28
CA PHE A 261 24.01 17.95 -7.04
C PHE A 261 24.36 19.15 -6.14
N ILE A 262 24.00 19.12 -4.85
CA ILE A 262 24.36 20.19 -3.88
C ILE A 262 25.77 20.00 -3.31
N HIS A 263 26.14 18.78 -2.93
CA HIS A 263 27.33 18.48 -2.12
C HIS A 263 28.42 17.68 -2.86
N GLY A 264 28.16 17.22 -4.09
CA GLY A 264 29.05 16.36 -4.88
C GLY A 264 29.09 14.92 -4.39
N ASN A 265 29.62 14.69 -3.20
CA ASN A 265 29.85 13.35 -2.61
C ASN A 265 29.23 13.26 -1.18
N PRO A 266 27.88 13.30 -1.07
CA PRO A 266 27.19 13.14 0.20
C PRO A 266 27.38 11.73 0.79
N SER A 267 27.31 11.63 2.13
CA SER A 267 27.52 10.35 2.84
C SER A 267 26.35 9.36 2.75
N GLY A 268 25.16 9.82 2.32
CA GLY A 268 23.92 9.05 2.39
C GLY A 268 23.27 9.01 3.78
N VAL A 269 23.85 9.63 4.82
CA VAL A 269 23.26 9.65 6.17
C VAL A 269 22.02 10.55 6.21
N ASP A 270 22.17 11.80 5.76
CA ASP A 270 21.16 12.85 5.94
C ASP A 270 19.84 12.52 5.23
N ASN A 271 19.91 12.03 3.99
CA ASN A 271 18.73 11.61 3.22
C ASN A 271 18.14 10.29 3.71
N THR A 272 18.96 9.30 4.11
CA THR A 272 18.43 8.06 4.69
C THR A 272 17.65 8.32 5.98
N VAL A 273 18.16 9.17 6.89
CA VAL A 273 17.42 9.52 8.12
C VAL A 273 16.18 10.37 7.80
N ALA A 274 16.26 11.32 6.86
CA ALA A 274 15.09 12.09 6.45
C ALA A 274 14.02 11.25 5.71
N SER A 275 14.40 10.16 5.04
CA SER A 275 13.47 9.21 4.42
C SER A 275 12.88 8.23 5.43
N GLN A 276 13.71 7.55 6.22
CA GLN A 276 13.30 6.44 7.08
C GLN A 276 12.78 6.89 8.46
N GLY A 277 13.25 8.02 8.97
CA GLY A 277 12.97 8.47 10.33
C GLY A 277 13.75 7.69 11.38
N LYS A 278 13.19 7.65 12.61
CA LYS A 278 13.71 6.93 13.78
C LYS A 278 15.21 7.19 13.95
N ALA A 279 16.06 6.18 13.81
CA ALA A 279 17.51 6.36 13.74
C ALA A 279 18.19 5.36 12.80
N VAL A 280 19.43 5.67 12.41
CA VAL A 280 20.33 4.74 11.72
C VAL A 280 21.68 4.69 12.42
N LEU A 281 22.24 3.49 12.51
CA LEU A 281 23.65 3.27 12.80
C LEU A 281 24.42 3.21 11.48
N PHE A 282 25.40 4.09 11.32
CA PHE A 282 26.20 4.26 10.11
C PHE A 282 27.67 4.01 10.40
N GLN A 283 28.38 3.33 9.49
CA GLN A 283 29.83 3.15 9.57
C GLN A 283 30.47 3.12 8.17
N ARG A 284 31.58 3.83 7.97
CA ARG A 284 32.34 3.84 6.71
C ARG A 284 33.81 3.48 6.94
N THR A 285 34.10 2.18 6.99
CA THR A 285 35.48 1.64 7.14
C THR A 285 36.32 1.78 5.88
N ASP A 286 35.69 1.78 4.70
CA ASP A 286 36.32 1.85 3.39
C ASP A 286 35.59 2.89 2.52
N TYR A 287 36.34 3.80 1.89
CA TYR A 287 35.75 4.84 1.05
C TYR A 287 35.45 4.36 -0.38
N SER A 288 36.06 3.26 -0.83
CA SER A 288 35.80 2.62 -2.12
C SER A 288 34.55 1.73 -2.16
N LYS A 289 33.95 1.46 -0.99
CA LYS A 289 32.74 0.65 -0.83
C LYS A 289 31.56 1.52 -0.34
N PRO A 290 30.32 1.07 -0.56
CA PRO A 290 29.16 1.65 0.12
C PRO A 290 29.34 1.59 1.65
N PRO A 291 28.88 2.60 2.41
CA PRO A 291 28.91 2.56 3.86
C PRO A 291 27.93 1.49 4.40
N LEU A 292 28.24 0.96 5.58
CA LEU A 292 27.30 0.13 6.34
C LEU A 292 26.23 1.04 6.94
N VAL A 293 24.96 0.74 6.67
CA VAL A 293 23.80 1.43 7.23
C VAL A 293 22.86 0.39 7.83
N ARG A 294 22.69 0.41 9.16
CA ARG A 294 21.69 -0.39 9.88
C ARG A 294 20.59 0.53 10.42
N PRO A 295 19.37 0.50 9.88
CA PRO A 295 18.24 1.19 10.48
C PRO A 295 17.93 0.63 11.87
N LEU A 296 17.59 1.52 12.79
CA LEU A 296 17.11 1.21 14.14
C LEU A 296 15.61 1.52 14.15
N TRP A 297 14.82 0.59 13.58
CA TRP A 297 13.37 0.78 13.37
C TRP A 297 12.60 1.00 14.67
N ASP A 298 13.02 0.34 15.74
CA ASP A 298 12.42 0.41 17.08
C ASP A 298 13.04 1.52 17.95
N PHE A 299 13.82 2.44 17.36
CA PHE A 299 14.41 3.56 18.10
C PHE A 299 13.31 4.47 18.68
N PRO A 300 13.32 4.73 20.00
CA PRO A 300 12.22 5.37 20.70
C PRO A 300 12.15 6.88 20.48
N GLU A 301 10.96 7.43 20.69
CA GLU A 301 10.72 8.87 20.73
C GLU A 301 11.15 9.47 22.07
N LEU A 302 12.19 10.31 22.06
CA LEU A 302 12.80 10.91 23.25
C LEU A 302 12.65 12.44 23.26
N PRO A 303 12.28 13.06 24.40
CA PRO A 303 12.11 14.51 24.50
C PRO A 303 13.47 15.23 24.43
N LEU A 304 13.62 16.10 23.44
CA LEU A 304 14.89 16.75 23.10
C LEU A 304 14.77 18.28 23.11
N LEU A 305 15.73 18.93 23.75
CA LEU A 305 15.94 20.37 23.60
C LEU A 305 17.13 20.59 22.68
N LEU A 306 16.89 21.23 21.53
CA LEU A 306 17.90 21.62 20.57
C LEU A 306 18.21 23.11 20.74
N VAL A 307 19.48 23.47 20.85
CA VAL A 307 19.92 24.85 21.04
C VAL A 307 20.99 25.20 20.00
N ASP A 308 20.74 26.21 19.18
CA ASP A 308 21.76 26.80 18.32
C ASP A 308 22.52 27.92 19.06
N THR A 309 23.84 27.84 19.05
CA THR A 309 24.75 28.88 19.57
C THR A 309 24.81 30.14 18.71
N ARG A 310 24.20 30.12 17.52
CA ARG A 310 24.32 31.12 16.44
C ARG A 310 25.77 31.43 16.06
N THR A 311 26.69 30.51 16.38
CA THR A 311 28.12 30.65 16.15
C THR A 311 28.47 29.98 14.83
N ALA A 312 28.93 30.77 13.86
CA ALA A 312 29.38 30.27 12.57
C ALA A 312 30.54 29.27 12.74
N LYS A 313 30.50 28.18 11.99
CA LYS A 313 31.48 27.08 12.04
C LYS A 313 31.84 26.58 10.65
N SER A 314 33.03 25.99 10.51
CA SER A 314 33.44 25.29 9.29
C SER A 314 33.66 23.81 9.58
N THR A 315 32.76 22.97 9.05
CA THR A 315 32.87 21.50 9.16
C THR A 315 34.20 20.98 8.63
N ALA A 316 34.67 21.53 7.50
CA ALA A 316 35.95 21.18 6.91
C ALA A 316 37.15 21.56 7.81
N HIS A 317 37.06 22.68 8.54
CA HIS A 317 38.09 23.08 9.49
C HIS A 317 38.17 22.11 10.68
N GLU A 318 37.05 21.82 11.35
CA GLU A 318 37.03 20.93 12.51
C GLU A 318 37.43 19.49 12.16
N VAL A 319 36.99 18.96 11.01
CA VAL A 319 37.42 17.63 10.54
C VAL A 319 38.93 17.61 10.22
N ALA A 320 39.46 18.64 9.54
CA ALA A 320 40.90 18.73 9.26
C ALA A 320 41.75 18.93 10.52
N LYS A 321 41.19 19.55 11.56
CA LYS A 321 41.80 19.75 12.88
C LYS A 321 41.89 18.44 13.67
N VAL A 322 40.82 17.63 13.70
CA VAL A 322 40.87 16.28 14.28
C VAL A 322 41.82 15.37 13.50
N GLY A 323 41.84 15.44 12.17
CA GLY A 323 42.81 14.73 11.32
C GLY A 323 44.26 15.04 11.71
N LYS A 324 44.63 16.33 11.73
CA LYS A 324 45.98 16.77 12.15
C LYS A 324 46.34 16.34 13.57
N LEU A 325 45.38 16.39 14.51
CA LEU A 325 45.59 15.93 15.89
C LEU A 325 45.86 14.42 15.94
N LYS A 326 45.13 13.64 15.13
CA LYS A 326 45.34 12.19 14.95
C LYS A 326 46.71 11.89 14.34
N ASP A 327 47.13 12.63 13.32
CA ASP A 327 48.43 12.42 12.67
C ASP A 327 49.59 12.74 13.63
N ALA A 328 49.45 13.77 14.47
CA ALA A 328 50.43 14.13 15.49
C ALA A 328 50.48 13.14 16.68
N HIS A 329 49.31 12.62 17.10
CA HIS A 329 49.18 11.81 18.32
C HIS A 329 48.35 10.52 18.09
N PRO A 330 48.75 9.63 17.16
CA PRO A 330 47.88 8.58 16.61
C PRO A 330 47.42 7.53 17.63
N LYS A 331 48.24 7.22 18.65
CA LYS A 331 47.83 6.30 19.73
C LYS A 331 46.79 6.93 20.65
N LEU A 332 47.03 8.16 21.10
CA LEU A 332 46.15 8.88 22.03
C LEU A 332 44.79 9.17 21.38
N VAL A 333 44.81 9.77 20.19
CA VAL A 333 43.59 10.10 19.44
C VAL A 333 42.90 8.83 18.95
N GLY A 334 43.66 7.79 18.57
CA GLY A 334 43.11 6.45 18.32
C GLY A 334 42.25 5.96 19.47
N SER A 335 42.78 5.93 20.70
CA SER A 335 42.04 5.50 21.89
C SER A 335 40.83 6.40 22.24
N ILE A 336 40.87 7.71 21.93
CA ILE A 336 39.70 8.58 22.09
C ILE A 336 38.61 8.22 21.07
N LEU A 337 38.99 7.95 19.81
CA LEU A 337 38.06 7.54 18.76
C LEU A 337 37.50 6.12 19.02
N ASP A 338 38.30 5.21 19.56
CA ASP A 338 37.87 3.89 20.04
C ASP A 338 36.89 4.00 21.23
N ALA A 339 37.07 4.97 22.12
CA ALA A 339 36.14 5.22 23.21
C ALA A 339 34.79 5.78 22.71
N ILE A 340 34.79 6.67 21.71
CA ILE A 340 33.55 7.17 21.07
C ILE A 340 32.83 6.02 20.34
N ASP A 341 33.57 5.15 19.67
CA ASP A 341 33.05 3.94 19.01
C ASP A 341 32.34 3.02 20.03
N LYS A 342 33.01 2.71 21.16
CA LYS A 342 32.43 1.89 22.25
C LYS A 342 31.22 2.55 22.92
N VAL A 343 31.21 3.87 23.09
CA VAL A 343 30.03 4.62 23.58
C VAL A 343 28.87 4.52 22.58
N THR A 344 29.15 4.58 21.27
CA THR A 344 28.15 4.44 20.20
C THR A 344 27.55 3.04 20.17
N GLU A 345 28.38 2.00 20.17
CA GLU A 345 27.93 0.60 20.25
C GLU A 345 27.10 0.37 21.53
N THR A 346 27.59 0.80 22.70
CA THR A 346 26.88 0.65 23.97
C THR A 346 25.51 1.34 23.92
N SER A 347 25.40 2.53 23.31
CA SER A 347 24.09 3.19 23.19
C SER A 347 23.16 2.50 22.20
N ALA A 348 23.68 1.87 21.14
CA ALA A 348 22.85 1.02 20.26
C ALA A 348 22.34 -0.21 21.03
N GLU A 349 23.23 -0.94 21.71
CA GLU A 349 22.89 -2.11 22.53
C GLU A 349 21.97 -1.81 23.72
N LEU A 350 21.90 -0.57 24.19
CA LEU A 350 20.93 -0.17 25.22
C LEU A 350 19.54 0.08 24.64
N ILE A 351 19.46 0.58 23.40
CA ILE A 351 18.22 1.03 22.75
C ILE A 351 17.55 -0.12 21.97
N ASP A 352 18.32 -1.05 21.39
CA ASP A 352 17.80 -2.27 20.73
C ASP A 352 17.14 -3.28 21.69
N LYS A 353 17.11 -3.02 23.01
CA LYS A 353 16.62 -4.00 24.00
C LYS A 353 15.11 -3.85 24.26
N PRO A 354 14.37 -4.97 24.35
CA PRO A 354 12.93 -4.95 24.59
C PRO A 354 12.52 -4.54 26.02
N ASP A 355 13.47 -4.30 26.93
CA ASP A 355 13.24 -3.75 28.26
C ASP A 355 13.48 -2.22 28.36
N PHE A 356 13.84 -1.55 27.25
CA PHE A 356 14.05 -0.11 27.23
C PHE A 356 12.71 0.66 27.26
N ASP A 357 12.31 1.18 28.42
CA ASP A 357 11.16 2.10 28.52
C ASP A 357 11.61 3.57 28.60
N THR A 358 11.15 4.36 27.63
CA THR A 358 11.19 5.84 27.62
C THR A 358 10.67 6.52 28.89
N ARG A 359 9.81 5.85 29.66
CA ARG A 359 9.19 6.38 30.89
C ARG A 359 10.01 6.04 32.13
N ASP A 360 10.92 5.08 32.02
CA ASP A 360 11.86 4.77 33.08
C ASP A 360 12.99 5.80 33.11
N GLY A 361 13.12 6.47 34.25
CA GLY A 361 14.20 7.42 34.50
C GLY A 361 15.58 6.78 34.51
N GLU A 362 15.69 5.48 34.82
CA GLU A 362 16.96 4.75 34.83
C GLU A 362 17.44 4.40 33.40
N CYS A 363 16.55 3.92 32.52
CA CYS A 363 16.85 3.76 31.10
C CYS A 363 17.30 5.07 30.44
N LEU A 364 16.58 6.18 30.67
CA LEU A 364 16.99 7.50 30.17
C LEU A 364 18.30 7.99 30.79
N ARG A 365 18.55 7.76 32.09
CA ARG A 365 19.80 8.13 32.76
C ARG A 365 21.00 7.49 32.08
N ARG A 366 20.92 6.20 31.74
CA ARG A 366 22.01 5.45 31.09
C ARG A 366 22.35 6.02 29.72
N VAL A 367 21.37 6.44 28.93
CA VAL A 367 21.60 7.12 27.63
C VAL A 367 22.18 8.53 27.85
N GLY A 368 21.64 9.31 28.78
CA GLY A 368 22.13 10.66 29.08
C GLY A 368 23.58 10.69 29.61
N GLU A 369 23.98 9.68 30.38
CA GLU A 369 25.36 9.53 30.85
C GLU A 369 26.32 9.21 29.69
N LEU A 370 25.92 8.35 28.74
CA LEU A 370 26.70 8.14 27.50
C LEU A 370 26.80 9.42 26.66
N MET A 371 25.75 10.23 26.54
CA MET A 371 25.80 11.54 25.86
C MET A 371 26.83 12.47 26.52
N THR A 372 26.88 12.47 27.86
CA THR A 372 27.82 13.27 28.66
C THR A 372 29.27 12.80 28.47
N ILE A 373 29.49 11.48 28.45
CA ILE A 373 30.81 10.88 28.18
C ILE A 373 31.28 11.21 26.76
N ASN A 374 30.44 11.04 25.74
CA ASN A 374 30.78 11.39 24.36
C ASN A 374 31.16 12.88 24.24
N HIS A 375 30.43 13.77 24.92
CA HIS A 375 30.79 15.19 24.91
C HIS A 375 32.18 15.45 25.50
N GLY A 376 32.56 14.82 26.62
CA GLY A 376 33.92 14.92 27.18
C GLY A 376 35.01 14.40 26.22
N LEU A 377 34.72 13.34 25.47
CA LEU A 377 35.62 12.83 24.43
C LEU A 377 35.74 13.82 23.24
N LEU A 378 34.64 14.47 22.83
CA LEU A 378 34.63 15.51 21.79
C LEU A 378 35.35 16.80 22.23
N VAL A 379 35.24 17.19 23.51
CA VAL A 379 36.07 18.25 24.10
C VAL A 379 37.55 17.86 24.04
N SER A 380 37.87 16.59 24.31
CA SER A 380 39.25 16.06 24.25
C SER A 380 39.83 15.99 22.82
N LEU A 381 38.98 15.87 21.79
CA LEU A 381 39.36 16.07 20.39
C LEU A 381 39.52 17.56 20.00
N GLY A 382 39.22 18.49 20.90
CA GLY A 382 39.34 19.93 20.70
C GLY A 382 38.21 20.55 19.86
N VAL A 383 37.13 19.83 19.59
CA VAL A 383 36.03 20.28 18.69
C VAL A 383 34.86 20.96 19.40
N SER A 384 34.93 21.18 20.71
CA SER A 384 33.94 22.03 21.42
C SER A 384 34.26 23.52 21.27
N HIS A 385 33.37 24.38 21.79
CA HIS A 385 33.46 25.83 21.73
C HIS A 385 32.89 26.44 23.03
N PRO A 386 33.39 27.59 23.54
CA PRO A 386 32.89 28.16 24.80
C PRO A 386 31.37 28.37 24.86
N ARG A 387 30.71 28.74 23.75
CA ARG A 387 29.23 28.83 23.69
C ARG A 387 28.51 27.47 23.71
N LEU A 388 29.16 26.36 23.36
CA LEU A 388 28.62 25.01 23.54
C LEU A 388 28.74 24.56 25.00
N GLU A 389 29.92 24.76 25.62
CA GLU A 389 30.12 24.50 27.06
C GLU A 389 29.18 25.33 27.92
N ARG A 390 28.89 26.58 27.54
CA ARG A 390 27.96 27.46 28.25
C ARG A 390 26.51 26.95 28.22
N VAL A 391 26.02 26.46 27.09
CA VAL A 391 24.68 25.81 27.05
C VAL A 391 24.67 24.56 27.93
N ARG A 392 25.75 23.78 27.92
CA ARG A 392 25.91 22.62 28.79
C ARG A 392 25.86 23.00 30.28
N GLU A 393 26.62 24.02 30.67
CA GLU A 393 26.68 24.57 32.03
C GLU A 393 25.30 25.03 32.51
N LEU A 394 24.56 25.78 31.69
CA LEU A 394 23.21 26.25 32.03
C LEU A 394 22.23 25.09 32.26
N VAL A 395 22.27 24.06 31.40
CA VAL A 395 21.42 22.86 31.56
C VAL A 395 21.82 22.04 32.78
N ASP A 396 23.12 21.83 33.01
CA ASP A 396 23.67 21.09 34.15
C ASP A 396 23.32 21.79 35.47
N HIS A 397 23.48 23.11 35.54
CA HIS A 397 23.17 23.94 36.72
C HIS A 397 21.68 23.91 37.09
N GLN A 398 20.79 24.04 36.10
CA GLN A 398 19.35 23.85 36.34
C GLN A 398 18.99 22.36 36.57
N GLY A 399 19.86 21.41 36.20
CA GLY A 399 19.65 19.97 36.31
C GLY A 399 18.63 19.39 35.33
N ILE A 400 18.40 20.05 34.20
CA ILE A 400 17.27 19.82 33.27
C ILE A 400 17.43 18.56 32.41
N GLY A 401 18.65 18.20 32.03
CA GLY A 401 18.88 17.12 31.07
C GLY A 401 20.31 16.61 31.09
N TRP A 402 20.75 16.07 29.95
CA TRP A 402 22.15 15.77 29.64
C TRP A 402 22.48 16.32 28.26
N THR A 403 23.55 17.11 28.16
CA THR A 403 23.83 17.97 26.99
C THR A 403 25.13 17.59 26.29
N LYS A 404 25.11 17.62 24.95
CA LYS A 404 26.30 17.47 24.10
C LYS A 404 26.19 18.31 22.83
N LEU A 405 27.34 18.65 22.23
CA LEU A 405 27.36 19.21 20.87
C LEU A 405 26.82 18.18 19.84
N THR A 406 26.39 18.64 18.66
CA THR A 406 26.04 17.74 17.54
C THR A 406 26.63 18.21 16.21
N GLY A 407 26.92 17.25 15.32
CA GLY A 407 27.66 17.48 14.09
C GLY A 407 29.11 17.92 14.37
N ALA A 408 29.64 18.80 13.53
CA ALA A 408 31.07 19.13 13.49
C ALA A 408 31.67 19.78 14.75
N GLY A 409 30.87 20.26 15.71
CA GLY A 409 31.38 21.10 16.79
C GLY A 409 31.81 22.49 16.31
N GLY A 410 32.70 23.17 17.05
CA GLY A 410 33.19 24.52 16.77
C GLY A 410 32.16 25.65 16.89
N GLY A 411 30.88 25.32 17.13
CA GLY A 411 29.73 26.22 17.07
C GLY A 411 28.47 25.49 16.59
N GLY A 412 27.49 26.22 16.05
CA GLY A 412 26.16 25.72 15.71
C GLY A 412 25.46 25.05 16.90
N CYS A 413 24.81 23.90 16.69
CA CYS A 413 23.92 23.32 17.71
C CYS A 413 24.54 22.38 18.76
N SER A 414 23.93 22.40 19.94
CA SER A 414 23.95 21.33 20.95
C SER A 414 22.57 20.69 21.10
N ILE A 415 22.55 19.42 21.49
CA ILE A 415 21.35 18.65 21.84
C ILE A 415 21.37 18.28 23.32
N THR A 416 20.18 18.34 23.94
CA THR A 416 19.96 18.02 25.34
C THR A 416 18.82 17.00 25.45
N LEU A 417 19.11 15.82 25.99
CA LEU A 417 18.08 14.85 26.37
C LEU A 417 17.42 15.32 27.67
N LEU A 418 16.11 15.58 27.63
CA LEU A 418 15.36 16.10 28.77
C LEU A 418 15.04 15.00 29.79
N LYS A 419 15.14 15.32 31.08
CA LYS A 419 14.75 14.40 32.16
C LYS A 419 13.21 14.32 32.29
N PRO A 420 12.64 13.16 32.68
CA PRO A 420 11.22 13.08 33.01
C PRO A 420 10.84 14.06 34.12
N GLY A 421 9.68 14.71 33.99
CA GLY A 421 9.09 15.53 35.05
C GLY A 421 9.83 16.82 35.41
N VAL A 422 10.69 17.36 34.53
CA VAL A 422 11.33 18.67 34.75
C VAL A 422 10.25 19.76 35.00
N PRO A 423 10.31 20.49 36.13
CA PRO A 423 9.37 21.58 36.41
C PRO A 423 9.46 22.70 35.36
N ARG A 424 8.31 23.18 34.88
CA ARG A 424 8.24 24.20 33.81
C ARG A 424 9.03 25.47 34.18
N GLU A 425 8.99 25.92 35.44
CA GLU A 425 9.80 27.03 35.95
C GLU A 425 11.32 26.92 35.69
N LYS A 426 11.87 25.70 35.60
CA LYS A 426 13.28 25.50 35.26
C LYS A 426 13.52 25.67 33.76
N LEU A 427 12.60 25.18 32.92
CA LEU A 427 12.62 25.38 31.48
C LEU A 427 12.45 26.86 31.12
N ASP A 428 11.55 27.57 31.80
CA ASP A 428 11.32 29.00 31.61
C ASP A 428 12.58 29.81 31.96
N ARG A 429 13.21 29.56 33.12
CA ARG A 429 14.48 30.21 33.49
C ARG A 429 15.64 29.88 32.54
N LEU A 430 15.69 28.66 32.00
CA LEU A 430 16.68 28.31 30.97
C LEU A 430 16.38 29.07 29.66
N GLU A 431 15.11 29.22 29.29
CA GLU A 431 14.66 29.93 28.09
C GLU A 431 14.97 31.44 28.17
N GLU A 432 14.73 32.07 29.33
CA GLU A 432 15.18 33.44 29.65
C GLU A 432 16.71 33.58 29.46
N GLN A 433 17.51 32.72 30.13
CA GLN A 433 18.97 32.77 30.06
C GLN A 433 19.51 32.51 28.65
N LEU A 434 18.89 31.59 27.89
CA LEU A 434 19.25 31.32 26.50
C LEU A 434 18.91 32.50 25.58
N GLN A 435 17.80 33.21 25.84
CA GLN A 435 17.41 34.40 25.08
C GLN A 435 18.32 35.60 25.38
N GLU A 436 18.67 35.84 26.66
CA GLU A 436 19.59 36.90 27.08
C GLU A 436 21.00 36.74 26.46
N GLU A 437 21.54 35.52 26.45
CA GLU A 437 22.85 35.22 25.85
C GLU A 437 22.80 34.97 24.31
N GLY A 438 21.65 35.24 23.67
CA GLY A 438 21.50 35.25 22.21
C GLY A 438 21.53 33.88 21.53
N TYR A 439 21.21 32.79 22.24
CA TYR A 439 21.02 31.46 21.65
C TYR A 439 19.69 31.39 20.87
N GLN A 440 19.43 30.30 20.18
CA GLN A 440 18.09 30.00 19.62
C GLN A 440 17.65 28.60 20.04
N LYS A 441 16.43 28.50 20.56
CA LYS A 441 15.91 27.32 21.25
C LYS A 441 14.82 26.63 20.40
N PHE A 442 14.84 25.30 20.35
CA PHE A 442 13.80 24.48 19.73
C PHE A 442 13.48 23.28 20.63
N GLU A 443 12.21 23.13 21.04
CA GLU A 443 11.70 21.91 21.67
C GLU A 443 11.29 20.93 20.57
N THR A 444 11.77 19.68 20.61
CA THR A 444 11.57 18.68 19.55
C THR A 444 11.63 17.25 20.11
N THR A 445 11.18 16.26 19.35
CA THR A 445 11.34 14.83 19.67
C THR A 445 12.46 14.24 18.83
N LEU A 446 13.40 13.53 19.47
CA LEU A 446 14.40 12.67 18.82
C LEU A 446 13.77 11.30 18.53
N GLY A 447 14.05 10.70 17.37
CA GLY A 447 13.40 9.44 16.96
C GLY A 447 12.04 9.63 16.28
N GLY A 448 11.79 10.80 15.70
CA GLY A 448 10.55 11.08 14.95
C GLY A 448 10.42 10.29 13.63
N ASP A 449 9.20 10.18 13.11
CA ASP A 449 8.93 9.44 11.87
C ASP A 449 9.50 10.12 10.61
N GLY A 450 9.80 9.30 9.60
CA GLY A 450 10.47 9.67 8.35
C GLY A 450 9.62 10.48 7.38
N VAL A 451 9.72 10.19 6.08
CA VAL A 451 8.90 10.87 5.07
C VAL A 451 7.40 10.61 5.32
N GLY A 452 6.61 11.68 5.39
CA GLY A 452 5.17 11.64 5.63
C GLY A 452 4.42 12.39 4.52
N VAL A 453 3.22 11.93 4.19
CA VAL A 453 2.41 12.46 3.08
C VAL A 453 0.97 12.67 3.53
N LEU A 454 0.41 13.86 3.26
CA LEU A 454 -1.01 14.16 3.40
C LEU A 454 -1.63 14.20 2.00
N TRP A 455 -2.48 13.22 1.69
CA TRP A 455 -3.11 13.08 0.38
C TRP A 455 -4.62 12.81 0.53
N PRO A 456 -5.51 13.76 0.15
CA PRO A 456 -5.22 15.16 -0.18
C PRO A 456 -4.63 15.93 1.01
N ALA A 457 -4.17 17.17 0.79
CA ALA A 457 -3.69 18.08 1.82
C ALA A 457 -4.85 18.61 2.68
N VAL A 458 -5.45 17.73 3.50
CA VAL A 458 -6.61 18.03 4.35
C VAL A 458 -6.28 17.66 5.79
N LEU A 459 -6.54 18.59 6.70
CA LEU A 459 -6.35 18.41 8.13
C LEU A 459 -7.62 17.86 8.79
N LYS A 460 -7.45 16.84 9.64
CA LYS A 460 -8.50 16.24 10.48
C LYS A 460 -8.10 16.41 11.95
N ASN A 461 -8.94 17.09 12.74
CA ASN A 461 -8.62 17.57 14.09
C ASN A 461 -9.37 16.83 15.21
N GLY A 462 -10.16 15.80 14.89
CA GLY A 462 -11.09 15.16 15.83
C GLY A 462 -12.32 16.03 16.13
N THR A 463 -12.69 16.90 15.20
CA THR A 463 -13.82 17.83 15.29
C THR A 463 -14.99 17.40 14.40
N ALA A 464 -16.20 17.92 14.63
CA ALA A 464 -17.36 17.61 13.78
C ALA A 464 -17.17 18.04 12.30
N GLU A 465 -16.24 18.96 12.02
CA GLU A 465 -15.83 19.33 10.66
C GLU A 465 -15.04 18.20 9.95
N ASP A 466 -14.48 17.23 10.69
CA ASP A 466 -13.80 16.05 10.12
C ASP A 466 -14.78 15.09 9.42
N ASP A 467 -16.03 15.05 9.91
CA ASP A 467 -17.15 14.25 9.39
C ASP A 467 -17.70 14.86 8.09
N GLU A 468 -17.60 16.20 7.94
CA GLU A 468 -17.89 16.91 6.68
C GLU A 468 -16.71 16.90 5.69
N GLY A 469 -15.55 16.38 6.09
CA GLY A 469 -14.40 16.12 5.21
C GLY A 469 -13.04 16.59 5.75
N GLY A 470 -13.01 17.52 6.70
CA GLY A 470 -11.80 18.17 7.23
C GLY A 470 -11.39 19.44 6.48
N MET A 471 -10.42 20.18 7.03
CA MET A 471 -10.00 21.48 6.50
C MET A 471 -8.92 21.34 5.42
N GLU A 472 -9.21 21.73 4.17
CA GLU A 472 -8.20 21.77 3.10
C GLU A 472 -7.11 22.82 3.38
N ILE A 473 -5.85 22.42 3.25
CA ILE A 473 -4.65 23.25 3.36
C ILE A 473 -4.32 23.78 1.96
N ASP A 474 -4.97 24.89 1.60
CA ASP A 474 -4.67 25.62 0.37
C ASP A 474 -3.36 26.43 0.45
N LEU A 475 -2.95 26.98 -0.70
CA LEU A 475 -1.70 27.74 -0.84
C LEU A 475 -1.70 29.01 0.02
N ASP A 476 -2.83 29.70 0.14
CA ASP A 476 -2.90 30.99 0.82
C ASP A 476 -2.82 30.80 2.34
N LYS A 477 -3.45 29.75 2.88
CA LYS A 477 -3.25 29.29 4.27
C LYS A 477 -1.78 28.92 4.55
N PHE A 478 -1.14 28.17 3.65
CA PHE A 478 0.24 27.70 3.83
C PHE A 478 1.28 28.84 3.75
N LEU A 479 1.03 29.86 2.93
CA LEU A 479 1.85 31.07 2.86
C LEU A 479 1.60 32.03 4.04
N SER A 480 0.35 32.17 4.50
CA SER A 480 0.01 33.04 5.65
C SER A 480 0.32 32.44 7.03
N ALA A 481 0.80 31.19 7.11
CA ALA A 481 1.21 30.55 8.34
C ALA A 481 2.40 31.28 9.02
N GLU A 482 2.10 31.98 10.13
CA GLU A 482 3.04 32.80 10.91
C GLU A 482 4.15 31.96 11.56
N GLY A 483 5.34 31.98 10.96
CA GLY A 483 6.54 31.29 11.46
C GLY A 483 6.37 29.77 11.65
N ASN A 484 7.32 29.15 12.33
CA ASN A 484 7.34 27.70 12.55
C ASN A 484 6.08 27.24 13.32
N ASP A 485 5.68 28.01 14.33
CA ASP A 485 4.50 27.72 15.17
C ASP A 485 3.19 27.81 14.40
N GLY A 486 3.09 28.65 13.36
CA GLY A 486 1.96 28.68 12.44
C GLY A 486 1.92 27.46 11.53
N VAL A 487 3.07 27.07 10.96
CA VAL A 487 3.18 25.91 10.07
C VAL A 487 2.86 24.61 10.80
N GLU A 488 3.45 24.36 11.99
CA GLU A 488 3.15 23.15 12.79
C GLU A 488 1.66 23.05 13.15
N ARG A 489 1.00 24.17 13.51
CA ARG A 489 -0.46 24.17 13.80
C ARG A 489 -1.29 23.85 12.56
N LEU A 490 -0.92 24.36 11.40
CA LEU A 490 -1.66 24.15 10.14
C LEU A 490 -1.58 22.70 9.63
N VAL A 491 -0.57 21.94 10.04
CA VAL A 491 -0.33 20.55 9.59
C VAL A 491 -0.60 19.50 10.69
N GLY A 492 -1.16 19.90 11.84
CA GLY A 492 -1.52 18.98 12.93
C GLY A 492 -0.36 18.55 13.84
N GLY A 493 0.76 19.29 13.82
CA GLY A 493 1.94 19.03 14.66
C GLY A 493 1.62 19.04 16.15
N ARG A 494 1.72 17.87 16.79
CA ARG A 494 1.48 17.72 18.25
C ARG A 494 2.56 18.43 19.06
N LYS A 495 2.27 19.63 19.57
CA LYS A 495 2.99 20.13 20.75
C LYS A 495 2.71 19.20 21.94
N ILE A 496 3.75 18.85 22.71
CA ILE A 496 3.62 18.06 23.94
C ILE A 496 3.02 18.94 25.05
N HIS A 497 1.71 19.15 24.99
CA HIS A 497 0.95 19.87 26.00
C HIS A 497 0.57 18.93 27.14
N ASN A 498 1.39 18.90 28.19
CA ASN A 498 1.06 18.32 29.49
C ASN A 498 0.04 19.19 30.25
N THR A 499 -1.12 19.44 29.64
CA THR A 499 -2.21 20.25 30.20
C THR A 499 -3.11 19.41 31.11
N HIS A 500 -2.68 19.21 32.35
CA HIS A 500 -3.64 19.01 33.44
C HIS A 500 -4.39 20.32 33.68
N PRO A 501 -5.74 20.32 33.75
CA PRO A 501 -6.50 21.54 34.03
C PRO A 501 -6.19 22.09 35.44
N ALA A 502 -5.89 23.38 35.53
CA ALA A 502 -5.65 24.04 36.82
C ALA A 502 -6.95 24.18 37.64
N MET A 503 -6.84 24.09 38.97
CA MET A 503 -7.92 24.42 39.90
C MET A 503 -7.49 25.50 40.93
N PRO A 504 -8.43 26.29 41.49
CA PRO A 504 -8.12 27.40 42.40
C PRO A 504 -7.66 26.96 43.81
N PRO A 505 -7.09 27.88 44.63
CA PRO A 505 -6.29 27.49 45.79
C PRO A 505 -7.05 27.29 47.13
N LYS A 506 -6.64 26.21 47.83
CA LYS A 506 -6.46 26.05 49.30
C LYS A 506 -7.67 26.22 50.24
N GLY A 507 -8.17 25.07 50.73
CA GLY A 507 -8.84 24.90 52.04
C GLY A 507 -7.94 24.17 53.06
N LYS A 508 -8.21 24.28 54.36
CA LYS A 508 -7.32 23.85 55.48
C LYS A 508 -7.29 22.32 55.72
N SER A 509 -6.26 21.87 56.45
CA SER A 509 -5.80 20.47 56.61
C SER A 509 -6.34 19.70 57.82
N ALA A 510 -6.42 18.37 57.69
CA ALA A 510 -6.51 17.37 58.77
C ALA A 510 -5.67 16.11 58.40
N PRO A 511 -5.29 15.22 59.34
CA PRO A 511 -4.12 14.34 59.18
C PRO A 511 -4.35 13.00 58.43
N LYS A 512 -3.26 12.44 57.90
CA LYS A 512 -3.18 11.14 57.22
C LYS A 512 -2.97 9.95 58.19
N PRO A 513 -3.59 8.79 57.94
CA PRO A 513 -2.97 7.48 58.18
C PRO A 513 -2.09 7.06 56.97
N LYS A 514 -1.14 6.13 57.17
CA LYS A 514 -0.34 5.51 56.09
C LYS A 514 -0.86 4.10 55.76
N ALA A 515 -1.02 3.80 54.47
CA ALA A 515 -1.03 2.45 53.91
C ALA A 515 -0.60 2.50 52.42
N SER A 516 -0.13 1.36 51.90
CA SER A 516 0.18 1.05 50.50
C SER A 516 -1.10 0.71 49.71
N THR A 517 -1.16 0.64 48.37
CA THR A 517 -0.23 0.96 47.27
C THR A 517 -1.07 1.24 46.02
N ASP A 518 -0.51 1.98 45.06
CA ASP A 518 -1.01 2.23 43.69
C ASP A 518 -2.41 2.85 43.52
N SER A 519 -2.50 3.75 42.54
CA SER A 519 -3.75 4.43 42.17
C SER A 519 -4.22 3.94 40.81
N PRO A 520 -5.50 3.50 40.66
CA PRO A 520 -5.99 2.96 39.40
C PRO A 520 -5.93 4.00 38.27
N SER A 521 -5.17 3.66 37.22
CA SER A 521 -4.74 4.60 36.17
C SER A 521 -5.80 4.83 35.09
N THR A 522 -6.56 3.80 34.75
CA THR A 522 -7.57 3.82 33.70
C THR A 522 -8.99 3.93 34.26
N ILE A 523 -9.94 4.40 33.44
CA ILE A 523 -11.38 4.43 33.78
C ILE A 523 -11.88 3.02 34.13
N LEU A 524 -11.34 1.97 33.49
CA LEU A 524 -11.69 0.57 33.76
C LEU A 524 -11.20 0.11 35.14
N GLU A 525 -9.97 0.44 35.51
CA GLU A 525 -9.42 0.15 36.84
C GLU A 525 -10.09 0.96 37.94
N GLN A 526 -10.39 2.24 37.70
CA GLN A 526 -11.15 3.08 38.63
C GLN A 526 -12.56 2.50 38.84
N SER A 527 -13.18 2.01 37.77
CA SER A 527 -14.46 1.30 37.85
C SER A 527 -14.35 -0.02 38.63
N ARG A 528 -13.29 -0.82 38.41
CA ARG A 528 -13.03 -2.05 39.17
C ARG A 528 -12.79 -1.78 40.65
N SER A 529 -11.90 -0.83 40.98
CA SER A 529 -11.62 -0.39 42.36
C SER A 529 -12.89 0.08 43.07
N ARG A 530 -13.73 0.87 42.38
CA ARG A 530 -15.04 1.33 42.91
C ARG A 530 -16.07 0.21 43.07
N ILE A 531 -15.98 -0.85 42.27
CA ILE A 531 -16.77 -2.09 42.44
C ILE A 531 -16.26 -2.90 43.64
N GLU A 532 -14.95 -3.00 43.86
CA GLU A 532 -14.38 -3.72 45.00
C GLU A 532 -14.61 -2.98 46.33
N LEU A 533 -14.46 -1.66 46.36
CA LEU A 533 -14.86 -0.78 47.47
C LEU A 533 -16.36 -0.83 47.81
N THR A 534 -17.19 -1.42 46.95
CA THR A 534 -18.63 -1.63 47.20
C THR A 534 -19.02 -3.11 47.36
N ARG A 535 -18.05 -4.02 47.44
CA ARG A 535 -18.27 -5.40 47.90
C ARG A 535 -18.21 -5.44 49.44
N PRO A 536 -19.18 -6.07 50.12
CA PRO A 536 -19.12 -6.25 51.58
C PRO A 536 -18.06 -7.28 52.02
N TYR A 537 -17.47 -8.04 51.09
CA TYR A 537 -16.42 -9.03 51.36
C TYR A 537 -15.36 -9.01 50.25
N PRO A 538 -14.06 -9.08 50.58
CA PRO A 538 -12.96 -9.05 49.60
C PRO A 538 -12.90 -10.34 48.76
N SER A 539 -12.38 -10.22 47.54
CA SER A 539 -12.45 -11.26 46.51
C SER A 539 -11.16 -12.08 46.32
N SER A 540 -10.60 -12.64 47.39
CA SER A 540 -9.71 -13.81 47.29
C SER A 540 -9.60 -14.60 48.60
N ASN A 541 -9.70 -15.93 48.50
CA ASN A 541 -9.27 -16.99 49.44
C ASN A 541 -9.56 -16.92 50.96
N SER A 542 -10.19 -15.87 51.51
CA SER A 542 -10.48 -15.71 52.95
C SER A 542 -11.61 -16.62 53.49
N ARG A 543 -11.86 -17.78 52.88
CA ARG A 543 -12.97 -18.68 53.23
C ARG A 543 -12.82 -19.34 54.60
N GLN A 544 -11.59 -19.38 55.13
CA GLN A 544 -11.25 -19.98 56.42
C GLN A 544 -11.42 -19.02 57.62
N THR A 545 -11.50 -17.71 57.41
CA THR A 545 -11.59 -16.70 58.50
C THR A 545 -13.01 -16.17 58.76
N LEU A 546 -13.99 -16.55 57.93
CA LEU A 546 -15.39 -16.19 58.10
C LEU A 546 -16.09 -17.11 59.12
N SER A 547 -17.03 -16.58 59.91
CA SER A 547 -17.83 -17.41 60.83
C SER A 547 -18.78 -18.35 60.06
N LYS A 548 -19.30 -19.41 60.70
CA LYS A 548 -20.27 -20.32 60.03
C LYS A 548 -21.50 -19.58 59.47
N PRO A 549 -22.16 -18.65 60.21
CA PRO A 549 -23.17 -17.77 59.64
C PRO A 549 -22.71 -16.99 58.40
N ASP A 550 -21.53 -16.38 58.43
CA ASP A 550 -21.03 -15.54 57.32
C ASP A 550 -20.65 -16.37 56.10
N GLN A 551 -20.10 -17.57 56.29
CA GLN A 551 -19.86 -18.53 55.21
C GLN A 551 -21.16 -18.95 54.51
N VAL A 552 -22.26 -19.13 55.27
CA VAL A 552 -23.59 -19.41 54.71
C VAL A 552 -24.14 -18.18 53.99
N ALA A 553 -24.05 -16.99 54.58
CA ALA A 553 -24.51 -15.74 53.94
C ALA A 553 -23.74 -15.44 52.64
N TRP A 554 -22.42 -15.66 52.62
CA TRP A 554 -21.56 -15.55 51.45
C TRP A 554 -21.92 -16.57 50.37
N LEU A 555 -22.15 -17.84 50.75
CA LEU A 555 -22.64 -18.89 49.85
C LEU A 555 -23.99 -18.49 49.23
N SER A 556 -24.97 -18.10 50.05
CA SER A 556 -26.28 -17.64 49.59
C SER A 556 -26.17 -16.44 48.65
N ALA A 557 -25.37 -15.43 48.98
CA ALA A 557 -25.14 -14.27 48.11
C ALA A 557 -24.49 -14.68 46.77
N SER A 558 -23.51 -15.59 46.79
CA SER A 558 -22.85 -16.09 45.57
C SER A 558 -23.76 -16.94 44.68
N LEU A 559 -24.75 -17.64 45.27
CA LEU A 559 -25.78 -18.39 44.55
C LEU A 559 -26.85 -17.45 43.97
N ILE A 560 -27.34 -16.49 44.76
CA ILE A 560 -28.30 -15.47 44.31
C ILE A 560 -27.71 -14.64 43.15
N ALA A 561 -26.41 -14.32 43.19
CA ALA A 561 -25.72 -13.63 42.10
C ALA A 561 -25.58 -14.45 40.81
N ARG A 562 -25.75 -15.78 40.85
CA ARG A 562 -25.68 -16.68 39.68
C ARG A 562 -27.04 -16.99 39.05
N TYR A 563 -28.15 -16.70 39.72
CA TYR A 563 -29.50 -16.99 39.22
C TYR A 563 -30.36 -15.72 39.13
N SER A 564 -30.62 -15.30 37.89
CA SER A 564 -31.43 -14.13 37.55
C SER A 564 -32.86 -14.21 38.12
N PRO A 565 -33.56 -13.09 38.42
CA PRO A 565 -34.83 -13.10 39.14
C PRO A 565 -36.01 -13.88 38.52
N SER A 566 -35.91 -14.39 37.29
CA SER A 566 -36.92 -15.29 36.70
C SER A 566 -37.07 -16.61 37.47
N ALA A 567 -36.04 -17.07 38.17
CA ALA A 567 -36.08 -18.29 38.98
C ALA A 567 -36.90 -18.17 40.28
N ALA A 568 -37.37 -16.97 40.66
CA ALA A 568 -38.04 -16.68 41.93
C ALA A 568 -39.46 -17.28 42.09
N LYS A 569 -39.87 -18.22 41.23
CA LYS A 569 -41.18 -18.90 41.27
C LYS A 569 -41.12 -20.42 41.45
N THR A 570 -39.95 -21.03 41.61
CA THR A 570 -39.85 -22.48 41.87
C THR A 570 -39.98 -22.78 43.38
N ALA A 571 -40.89 -23.69 43.76
CA ALA A 571 -41.34 -23.90 45.14
C ALA A 571 -40.30 -24.46 46.15
N ALA A 572 -39.03 -24.61 45.76
CA ALA A 572 -37.97 -25.15 46.61
C ALA A 572 -37.58 -24.23 47.78
N TYR A 573 -37.63 -22.92 47.61
CA TYR A 573 -37.12 -21.96 48.60
C TYR A 573 -37.92 -21.97 49.91
N ASN A 574 -39.22 -22.27 49.85
CA ASN A 574 -40.13 -22.32 51.00
C ASN A 574 -39.89 -23.50 51.97
N ARG A 575 -38.92 -24.40 51.67
CA ARG A 575 -38.57 -25.54 52.53
C ARG A 575 -37.33 -25.31 53.41
N LEU A 576 -36.52 -24.29 53.14
CA LEU A 576 -35.22 -24.09 53.81
C LEU A 576 -35.28 -23.15 55.03
N PHE A 577 -36.30 -22.30 55.14
CA PHE A 577 -36.49 -21.41 56.29
C PHE A 577 -37.94 -21.45 56.77
N GLY A 578 -38.14 -21.70 58.06
CA GLY A 578 -39.48 -21.70 58.65
C GLY A 578 -40.11 -20.30 58.67
N PRO A 579 -41.44 -20.18 58.75
CA PRO A 579 -42.13 -18.88 58.75
C PRO A 579 -41.64 -17.91 59.83
N LYS A 580 -41.22 -18.44 60.99
CA LYS A 580 -40.66 -17.67 62.10
C LYS A 580 -39.26 -17.11 61.76
N SER A 581 -38.41 -17.90 61.12
CA SER A 581 -37.07 -17.49 60.65
C SER A 581 -37.16 -16.44 59.55
N LEU A 582 -38.10 -16.58 58.62
CA LEU A 582 -38.40 -15.55 57.62
C LEU A 582 -38.88 -14.25 58.28
N LYS A 583 -39.77 -14.32 59.27
CA LYS A 583 -40.27 -13.14 59.98
C LYS A 583 -39.17 -12.38 60.74
N GLU A 584 -38.24 -13.10 61.37
CA GLU A 584 -37.05 -12.51 62.00
C GLU A 584 -36.08 -11.92 60.97
N LEU A 585 -35.88 -12.57 59.81
CA LEU A 585 -35.02 -12.04 58.73
C LEU A 585 -35.54 -10.73 58.13
N TRP A 586 -36.86 -10.62 57.94
CA TRP A 586 -37.48 -9.42 57.34
C TRP A 586 -37.67 -8.27 58.33
N LYS A 587 -37.67 -8.53 59.64
CA LYS A 587 -37.93 -7.52 60.68
C LYS A 587 -36.91 -6.36 60.65
N PRO A 588 -35.56 -6.58 60.67
CA PRO A 588 -34.60 -5.49 60.51
C PRO A 588 -34.72 -4.74 59.18
N VAL A 589 -35.14 -5.41 58.10
CA VAL A 589 -35.28 -4.79 56.76
C VAL A 589 -36.45 -3.79 56.75
N CYS A 590 -37.55 -4.13 57.43
CA CYS A 590 -38.67 -3.22 57.65
C CYS A 590 -38.31 -2.10 58.64
N ASP A 591 -37.74 -2.44 59.80
CA ASP A 591 -37.45 -1.48 60.88
C ASP A 591 -36.42 -0.41 60.44
N LEU A 592 -35.43 -0.78 59.61
CA LEU A 592 -34.46 0.15 59.03
C LEU A 592 -34.99 0.98 57.84
N SER A 593 -36.22 0.72 57.37
CA SER A 593 -36.84 1.39 56.21
C SER A 593 -35.94 1.44 54.96
N LEU A 594 -35.09 0.43 54.76
CA LEU A 594 -34.10 0.42 53.69
C LEU A 594 -34.82 0.42 52.33
N PRO A 595 -34.56 1.40 51.44
CA PRO A 595 -35.22 1.46 50.15
C PRO A 595 -34.82 0.24 49.31
N LEU A 596 -35.77 -0.69 49.13
CA LEU A 596 -35.61 -1.83 48.24
C LEU A 596 -35.08 -1.33 46.89
N LYS A 597 -33.89 -1.80 46.49
CA LYS A 597 -33.24 -1.41 45.24
C LYS A 597 -34.19 -1.69 44.08
N THR A 598 -34.88 -0.65 43.63
CA THR A 598 -35.75 -0.74 42.47
C THR A 598 -34.86 -1.08 41.29
N ILE A 599 -35.19 -2.16 40.57
CA ILE A 599 -34.57 -2.46 39.28
C ILE A 599 -34.65 -1.17 38.46
N ARG A 600 -33.51 -0.70 37.93
CA ARG A 600 -33.39 0.60 37.25
C ARG A 600 -34.55 0.73 36.26
N LYS A 601 -35.45 1.70 36.50
CA LYS A 601 -36.46 2.09 35.53
C LYS A 601 -35.71 2.67 34.33
N SER A 602 -35.55 1.90 33.27
CA SER A 602 -35.11 2.42 31.98
C SER A 602 -36.11 3.50 31.52
N LYS A 603 -35.62 4.54 30.85
CA LYS A 603 -36.47 5.57 30.24
C LYS A 603 -37.09 5.07 28.94
N ALA A 604 -37.86 3.98 29.02
CA ALA A 604 -38.64 3.43 27.91
C ALA A 604 -39.96 2.88 28.48
N ARG A 605 -41.07 3.60 28.27
CA ARG A 605 -42.40 3.24 28.82
C ARG A 605 -43.25 2.51 27.77
N THR A 606 -42.73 1.38 27.29
CA THR A 606 -43.39 0.44 26.37
C THR A 606 -43.49 -0.95 27.02
N ALA A 607 -44.26 -1.86 26.41
CA ALA A 607 -44.79 -3.05 27.08
C ALA A 607 -43.74 -4.07 27.55
N ARG A 608 -44.15 -4.92 28.50
CA ARG A 608 -43.43 -6.16 28.88
C ARG A 608 -43.58 -7.23 27.78
N SER A 609 -42.98 -6.98 26.63
CA SER A 609 -42.78 -8.04 25.63
C SER A 609 -41.88 -9.13 26.23
N TRP A 610 -42.22 -10.41 26.02
CA TRP A 610 -41.35 -11.53 26.39
C TRP A 610 -40.26 -11.81 25.34
N GLY A 611 -40.08 -10.87 24.40
CA GLY A 611 -39.29 -11.04 23.18
C GLY A 611 -40.17 -11.53 22.03
N LEU A 612 -39.64 -11.40 20.82
CA LEU A 612 -40.22 -12.01 19.62
C LEU A 612 -39.61 -13.40 19.39
N ASP A 613 -40.33 -14.25 18.67
CA ASP A 613 -39.83 -15.52 18.13
C ASP A 613 -39.17 -15.33 16.76
N ALA A 614 -38.67 -16.44 16.19
CA ALA A 614 -38.03 -16.48 14.86
C ALA A 614 -38.93 -16.04 13.69
N ARG A 615 -40.21 -15.72 13.92
CA ARG A 615 -41.22 -15.28 12.95
C ARG A 615 -41.80 -13.90 13.32
N ASN A 616 -41.12 -13.13 14.17
CA ASN A 616 -41.55 -11.83 14.70
C ASN A 616 -42.88 -11.85 15.49
N ARG A 617 -43.30 -13.00 16.01
CA ARG A 617 -44.48 -13.13 16.87
C ARG A 617 -44.07 -13.01 18.34
N GLU A 618 -44.85 -12.31 19.15
CA GLU A 618 -44.55 -12.20 20.59
C GLU A 618 -44.57 -13.55 21.29
N VAL A 619 -43.55 -13.83 22.11
CA VAL A 619 -43.56 -14.98 23.03
C VAL A 619 -44.71 -14.85 24.07
N SER A 620 -45.23 -13.65 24.27
CA SER A 620 -46.43 -13.35 25.05
C SER A 620 -47.72 -13.98 24.47
N SER A 621 -47.76 -14.31 23.17
CA SER A 621 -48.96 -14.81 22.47
C SER A 621 -48.92 -16.31 22.15
N TYR A 622 -48.04 -17.06 22.80
CA TYR A 622 -47.88 -18.50 22.63
C TYR A 622 -49.00 -19.29 23.33
N SER A 623 -49.42 -20.42 22.75
CA SER A 623 -50.21 -21.41 23.49
C SER A 623 -49.37 -22.08 24.60
N PRO A 624 -49.99 -22.71 25.62
CA PRO A 624 -49.26 -23.47 26.64
C PRO A 624 -48.38 -24.59 26.04
N GLU A 625 -48.84 -25.23 24.97
CA GLU A 625 -48.13 -26.32 24.28
C GLU A 625 -46.98 -25.78 23.42
N GLU A 626 -47.16 -24.64 22.76
CA GLU A 626 -46.07 -23.95 22.05
C GLU A 626 -45.00 -23.46 23.04
N PHE A 627 -45.42 -22.98 24.22
CA PHE A 627 -44.52 -22.49 25.26
C PHE A 627 -43.70 -23.63 25.87
N GLU A 628 -44.33 -24.77 26.19
CA GLU A 628 -43.60 -25.93 26.71
C GLU A 628 -42.67 -26.53 25.64
N THR A 629 -43.11 -26.61 24.37
CA THR A 629 -42.23 -26.99 23.23
C THR A 629 -41.01 -26.06 23.12
N ARG A 630 -41.20 -24.74 23.26
CA ARG A 630 -40.11 -23.74 23.28
C ARG A 630 -39.18 -23.95 24.48
N ARG A 631 -39.73 -24.28 25.64
CA ARG A 631 -39.00 -24.53 26.88
C ARG A 631 -38.17 -25.82 26.81
N GLU A 632 -38.69 -26.89 26.21
CA GLU A 632 -37.95 -28.13 25.95
C GLU A 632 -36.75 -27.89 25.02
N ARG A 633 -36.94 -27.14 23.93
CA ARG A 633 -35.83 -26.74 23.05
C ARG A 633 -34.79 -25.89 23.78
N GLN A 634 -35.19 -24.98 24.67
CA GLN A 634 -34.28 -24.20 25.51
C GLN A 634 -33.51 -25.08 26.52
N LEU A 635 -34.18 -26.08 27.11
CA LEU A 635 -33.54 -27.07 27.99
C LEU A 635 -32.52 -27.93 27.22
N ARG A 636 -32.89 -28.44 26.04
CA ARG A 636 -32.00 -29.20 25.16
C ARG A 636 -30.76 -28.38 24.76
N LEU A 637 -30.95 -27.15 24.30
CA LEU A 637 -29.86 -26.23 23.98
C LEU A 637 -28.93 -25.97 25.19
N SER A 638 -29.51 -25.83 26.40
CA SER A 638 -28.74 -25.64 27.64
C SER A 638 -27.90 -26.89 28.00
N CYS A 639 -28.45 -28.09 27.81
CA CYS A 639 -27.72 -29.35 28.02
C CYS A 639 -26.58 -29.53 27.02
N LEU A 640 -26.79 -29.20 25.75
CA LEU A 640 -25.76 -29.27 24.71
C LEU A 640 -24.64 -28.26 24.94
N ASP A 641 -24.96 -27.04 25.38
CA ASP A 641 -23.95 -26.02 25.72
C ASP A 641 -23.09 -26.44 26.93
N LEU A 642 -23.66 -27.11 27.93
CA LEU A 642 -22.89 -27.71 29.03
C LEU A 642 -21.93 -28.80 28.54
N LEU A 643 -22.35 -29.64 27.59
CA LEU A 643 -21.49 -30.66 26.98
C LEU A 643 -20.37 -30.05 26.11
N SER A 644 -20.68 -29.02 25.32
CA SER A 644 -19.68 -28.30 24.51
C SER A 644 -18.67 -27.53 25.38
N ARG A 645 -19.09 -26.98 26.52
CA ARG A 645 -18.16 -26.42 27.52
C ARG A 645 -17.21 -27.49 28.06
N ARG A 646 -17.72 -28.68 28.38
CA ARG A 646 -16.89 -29.81 28.83
C ARG A 646 -15.89 -30.25 27.76
N PHE A 647 -16.29 -30.33 26.49
CA PHE A 647 -15.37 -30.62 25.37
C PHE A 647 -14.24 -29.58 25.27
N ARG A 648 -14.60 -28.28 25.28
CA ARG A 648 -13.61 -27.18 25.27
C ARG A 648 -12.68 -27.21 26.49
N GLU A 649 -13.18 -27.59 27.67
CA GLU A 649 -12.35 -27.81 28.85
C GLU A 649 -11.39 -29.01 28.72
N LEU A 650 -11.76 -30.08 28.01
CA LEU A 650 -10.90 -31.25 27.77
C LEU A 650 -9.78 -30.90 26.80
N ARG A 651 -10.10 -30.33 25.63
CA ARG A 651 -9.10 -29.78 24.69
C ARG A 651 -8.15 -28.79 25.37
N ALA A 652 -8.69 -27.92 26.23
CA ALA A 652 -7.87 -26.94 26.96
C ALA A 652 -6.97 -27.56 28.05
N ARG A 653 -7.04 -28.86 28.31
CA ARG A 653 -6.10 -29.63 29.17
C ARG A 653 -5.10 -30.43 28.32
N GLU A 654 -5.58 -31.08 27.26
CA GLU A 654 -4.75 -31.71 26.22
C GLU A 654 -3.68 -30.73 25.70
N ARG A 655 -4.08 -29.54 25.26
CA ARG A 655 -3.18 -28.46 24.79
C ARG A 655 -2.24 -27.90 25.87
N ARG A 656 -2.40 -28.30 27.13
CA ARG A 656 -1.48 -27.98 28.25
C ARG A 656 -0.58 -29.16 28.63
N GLY A 657 -0.56 -30.23 27.85
CA GLY A 657 0.32 -31.39 28.09
C GLY A 657 -0.04 -32.19 29.34
N VAL A 658 -1.32 -32.19 29.74
CA VAL A 658 -1.77 -32.95 30.91
C VAL A 658 -1.77 -34.45 30.58
N GLU A 659 -0.92 -35.22 31.26
CA GLU A 659 -0.81 -36.67 31.06
C GLU A 659 -2.18 -37.37 31.15
N GLY A 660 -2.41 -38.31 30.23
CA GLY A 660 -3.67 -39.07 30.15
C GLY A 660 -4.87 -38.33 29.56
N VAL A 661 -4.72 -37.10 29.06
CA VAL A 661 -5.79 -36.36 28.38
C VAL A 661 -5.45 -36.18 26.89
N VAL A 662 -6.02 -37.06 26.06
CA VAL A 662 -6.00 -37.00 24.59
C VAL A 662 -7.44 -37.07 24.11
N VAL A 663 -7.83 -36.17 23.20
CA VAL A 663 -9.17 -36.11 22.63
C VAL A 663 -9.21 -36.95 21.35
N THR A 664 -10.15 -37.88 21.28
CA THR A 664 -10.27 -38.81 20.16
C THR A 664 -10.98 -38.18 18.95
N ALA A 665 -10.73 -38.70 17.74
CA ALA A 665 -11.43 -38.25 16.54
C ALA A 665 -12.97 -38.37 16.67
N GLN A 666 -13.45 -39.42 17.35
CA GLN A 666 -14.88 -39.57 17.66
C GLN A 666 -15.43 -38.41 18.50
N GLU A 667 -14.69 -37.93 19.50
CA GLU A 667 -15.13 -36.79 20.33
C GLU A 667 -15.17 -35.47 19.54
N PHE A 668 -14.33 -35.30 18.52
CA PHE A 668 -14.41 -34.18 17.57
C PHE A 668 -15.69 -34.26 16.72
N ASP A 669 -16.00 -35.42 16.13
CA ASP A 669 -17.23 -35.62 15.35
C ASP A 669 -18.48 -35.45 16.22
N GLU A 670 -18.47 -35.96 17.46
CA GLU A 670 -19.55 -35.74 18.42
C GLU A 670 -19.72 -34.27 18.82
N GLU A 671 -18.65 -33.48 18.97
CA GLU A 671 -18.75 -32.04 19.19
C GLU A 671 -19.26 -31.30 17.93
N LYS A 672 -18.86 -31.73 16.74
CA LYS A 672 -19.31 -31.15 15.46
C LYS A 672 -20.82 -31.35 15.26
N ILE A 673 -21.33 -32.56 15.48
CA ILE A 673 -22.77 -32.87 15.49
C ILE A 673 -23.50 -32.06 16.57
N ARG A 674 -22.94 -32.00 17.79
CA ARG A 674 -23.50 -31.23 18.92
C ARG A 674 -23.61 -29.73 18.61
N ARG A 675 -22.62 -29.15 17.92
CA ARG A 675 -22.65 -27.74 17.48
C ARG A 675 -23.67 -27.48 16.38
N GLN A 676 -23.82 -28.41 15.43
CA GLN A 676 -24.88 -28.33 14.42
C GLN A 676 -26.27 -28.37 15.07
N GLU A 677 -26.50 -29.27 16.04
CA GLU A 677 -27.74 -29.32 16.82
C GLU A 677 -27.97 -28.02 17.62
N MET A 678 -26.93 -27.47 18.24
CA MET A 678 -27.00 -26.18 18.95
C MET A 678 -27.33 -25.01 18.02
N ALA A 679 -26.73 -24.93 16.82
CA ALA A 679 -27.04 -23.91 15.83
C ALA A 679 -28.49 -24.03 15.33
N GLN A 680 -28.95 -25.24 14.99
CA GLN A 680 -30.35 -25.48 14.63
C GLN A 680 -31.31 -25.03 15.75
N LEU A 681 -31.06 -25.45 17.00
CA LEU A 681 -31.92 -25.07 18.13
C LEU A 681 -31.92 -23.56 18.39
N LYS A 682 -30.78 -22.87 18.27
CA LYS A 682 -30.72 -21.39 18.35
C LYS A 682 -31.59 -20.76 17.25
N ARG A 683 -31.45 -21.23 16.00
CA ARG A 683 -32.17 -20.74 14.83
C ARG A 683 -33.69 -20.91 14.97
N GLU A 684 -34.14 -22.07 15.45
CA GLU A 684 -35.55 -22.34 15.76
C GLU A 684 -36.10 -21.52 16.94
N LEU A 685 -35.27 -21.21 17.94
CA LEU A 685 -35.70 -20.48 19.14
C LEU A 685 -35.72 -18.96 18.98
N TYR A 686 -34.73 -18.40 18.30
CA TYR A 686 -34.44 -16.95 18.32
C TYR A 686 -34.47 -16.30 16.94
N GLY A 687 -34.43 -17.08 15.85
CA GLY A 687 -34.29 -16.57 14.49
C GLY A 687 -32.85 -16.18 14.15
N GLY A 688 -32.51 -16.19 12.86
CA GLY A 688 -31.18 -15.84 12.36
C GLY A 688 -30.95 -14.33 12.26
N GLY A 689 -30.91 -13.62 13.41
CA GLY A 689 -30.82 -12.16 13.46
C GLY A 689 -29.51 -11.62 14.05
N VAL A 690 -28.85 -10.75 13.28
CA VAL A 690 -27.73 -9.85 13.66
C VAL A 690 -26.40 -10.53 14.07
N GLY A 691 -25.35 -10.32 13.27
CA GLY A 691 -23.98 -10.81 13.52
C GLY A 691 -23.70 -12.18 12.89
N GLY A 692 -23.08 -12.20 11.71
CA GLY A 692 -22.95 -13.37 10.83
C GLY A 692 -21.99 -14.50 11.29
N ALA A 693 -21.61 -14.56 12.56
CA ALA A 693 -20.49 -15.38 13.05
C ALA A 693 -20.87 -16.71 13.73
N ALA A 694 -22.08 -16.84 14.30
CA ALA A 694 -22.37 -17.89 15.29
C ALA A 694 -22.87 -19.24 14.74
N ASP A 695 -23.17 -19.28 13.45
CA ASP A 695 -23.89 -20.37 12.75
C ASP A 695 -23.12 -20.90 11.52
N GLY A 696 -21.91 -20.38 11.27
CA GLY A 696 -21.14 -20.61 10.04
C GLY A 696 -20.36 -21.93 10.01
N ARG A 697 -19.75 -22.25 8.86
CA ARG A 697 -19.08 -23.53 8.59
C ARG A 697 -17.83 -23.73 9.43
N LEU A 698 -17.09 -22.65 9.70
CA LEU A 698 -15.82 -22.69 10.45
C LEU A 698 -16.10 -22.51 11.94
N ALA A 699 -17.03 -21.64 12.33
CA ALA A 699 -17.46 -21.45 13.71
C ALA A 699 -18.17 -22.68 14.32
N THR A 700 -18.82 -23.51 13.49
CA THR A 700 -19.39 -24.80 13.93
C THR A 700 -18.41 -25.96 13.90
N ASP A 701 -17.26 -25.83 13.22
CA ASP A 701 -16.22 -26.85 13.24
C ASP A 701 -15.35 -26.71 14.51
N PRO A 702 -15.21 -27.76 15.33
CA PRO A 702 -14.39 -27.66 16.54
C PRO A 702 -12.93 -27.29 16.26
N GLU A 703 -12.35 -27.63 15.10
CA GLU A 703 -10.94 -27.38 14.79
C GLU A 703 -10.52 -25.91 14.97
N TRP A 704 -11.45 -24.96 14.88
CA TRP A 704 -11.19 -23.51 14.87
C TRP A 704 -11.38 -22.78 16.22
N ASP A 705 -11.67 -23.48 17.33
CA ASP A 705 -11.96 -22.85 18.65
C ASP A 705 -10.89 -21.87 19.20
N ASP A 706 -9.63 -22.01 18.80
CA ASP A 706 -8.51 -21.13 19.18
C ASP A 706 -8.39 -19.88 18.29
N VAL A 707 -8.94 -19.93 17.07
CA VAL A 707 -8.84 -18.84 16.10
C VAL A 707 -10.02 -17.89 16.32
N THR A 708 -9.73 -16.67 16.79
CA THR A 708 -10.74 -15.61 16.89
C THR A 708 -10.86 -14.92 15.52
N PRO A 709 -12.00 -15.03 14.80
CA PRO A 709 -12.12 -14.48 13.45
C PRO A 709 -12.12 -12.94 13.46
N VAL A 710 -11.36 -12.34 12.54
CA VAL A 710 -11.19 -10.90 12.39
C VAL A 710 -12.12 -10.38 11.29
N TRP A 711 -13.20 -9.71 11.69
CA TRP A 711 -14.21 -9.17 10.75
C TRP A 711 -13.72 -7.87 10.11
N VAL A 712 -14.30 -7.50 8.96
CA VAL A 712 -14.17 -6.14 8.43
C VAL A 712 -15.21 -5.28 9.13
N GLU A 713 -14.83 -4.08 9.57
CA GLU A 713 -15.79 -3.09 10.06
C GLU A 713 -16.30 -2.30 8.85
N GLU A 714 -17.57 -2.52 8.46
CA GLU A 714 -18.22 -1.77 7.37
C GLU A 714 -18.38 -0.30 7.80
N VAL A 715 -17.73 0.63 7.08
CA VAL A 715 -17.75 2.06 7.40
C VAL A 715 -18.92 2.74 6.69
N GLU A 716 -19.70 3.54 7.44
CA GLU A 716 -20.84 4.26 6.90
C GLU A 716 -20.39 5.26 5.81
N GLY A 717 -20.81 5.01 4.56
CA GLY A 717 -20.40 5.79 3.38
C GLY A 717 -19.45 5.08 2.40
N GLU A 718 -19.12 3.80 2.62
CA GLU A 718 -18.26 3.02 1.70
C GLU A 718 -18.69 3.07 0.22
N LEU A 719 -17.79 3.60 -0.63
CA LEU A 719 -17.98 3.64 -2.07
C LEU A 719 -17.76 2.24 -2.67
N ALA A 720 -18.88 1.59 -3.00
CA ALA A 720 -18.96 0.21 -3.51
C ALA A 720 -18.69 -0.91 -2.50
N ALA A 721 -19.21 -0.75 -1.27
CA ALA A 721 -19.37 -1.85 -0.31
C ALA A 721 -19.98 -3.10 -0.97
N ILE A 722 -19.33 -4.26 -0.81
CA ILE A 722 -19.76 -5.52 -1.39
C ILE A 722 -20.60 -6.29 -0.37
N ALA A 723 -21.87 -6.55 -0.70
CA ALA A 723 -22.74 -7.42 0.08
C ALA A 723 -22.31 -8.89 -0.02
N TYR A 724 -21.24 -9.25 0.69
CA TYR A 724 -20.66 -10.59 0.70
C TYR A 724 -21.66 -11.66 1.18
N SER A 725 -21.53 -12.89 0.66
CA SER A 725 -22.22 -14.03 1.27
C SER A 725 -21.66 -14.29 2.67
N LYS A 726 -22.51 -14.78 3.59
CA LYS A 726 -22.12 -15.02 4.99
C LYS A 726 -20.92 -15.97 5.09
N ASP A 727 -20.96 -17.05 4.32
CA ASP A 727 -19.91 -18.05 4.16
C ASP A 727 -18.57 -17.43 3.73
N TYR A 728 -18.58 -16.49 2.77
CA TYR A 728 -17.38 -15.81 2.32
C TYR A 728 -16.86 -14.81 3.35
N ALA A 729 -17.75 -14.05 3.99
CA ALA A 729 -17.39 -13.12 5.05
C ALA A 729 -16.77 -13.84 6.26
N GLU A 730 -17.33 -14.99 6.66
CA GLU A 730 -16.78 -15.89 7.68
C GLU A 730 -15.40 -16.41 7.28
N ALA A 731 -15.28 -17.03 6.09
CA ALA A 731 -14.03 -17.63 5.66
C ALA A 731 -12.90 -16.60 5.53
N MET A 732 -13.19 -15.39 5.02
CA MET A 732 -12.26 -14.28 4.99
C MET A 732 -11.91 -13.74 6.39
N ALA A 733 -12.81 -13.84 7.37
CA ALA A 733 -12.54 -13.44 8.76
C ALA A 733 -11.61 -14.42 9.50
N TYR A 734 -11.78 -15.72 9.26
CA TYR A 734 -10.82 -16.73 9.72
C TYR A 734 -9.48 -16.62 8.98
N LEU A 735 -9.47 -16.32 7.68
CA LEU A 735 -8.25 -16.11 6.90
C LEU A 735 -7.41 -14.95 7.47
N ARG A 736 -8.03 -13.79 7.71
CA ARG A 736 -7.33 -12.65 8.33
C ARG A 736 -6.71 -13.01 9.68
N ALA A 737 -7.42 -13.79 10.50
CA ALA A 737 -6.92 -14.24 11.80
C ALA A 737 -5.67 -15.14 11.69
N VAL A 738 -5.70 -16.18 10.83
CA VAL A 738 -4.52 -17.06 10.65
C VAL A 738 -3.36 -16.35 9.96
N MET A 739 -3.63 -15.46 9.00
CA MET A 739 -2.61 -14.62 8.37
C MET A 739 -1.93 -13.69 9.38
N GLN A 740 -2.70 -13.05 10.27
CA GLN A 740 -2.17 -12.19 11.33
C GLN A 740 -1.31 -13.00 12.34
N ALA A 741 -1.71 -14.23 12.63
CA ALA A 741 -0.94 -15.17 13.45
C ALA A 741 0.28 -15.80 12.72
N LYS A 742 0.38 -15.63 11.39
CA LYS A 742 1.34 -16.33 10.50
C LYS A 742 1.30 -17.85 10.65
N GLU A 743 0.10 -18.41 10.75
CA GLU A 743 -0.10 -19.84 10.94
C GLU A 743 0.01 -20.62 9.62
N TYR A 744 1.02 -21.49 9.53
CA TYR A 744 1.16 -22.45 8.44
C TYR A 744 0.68 -23.83 8.92
N SER A 745 -0.41 -24.34 8.34
CA SER A 745 -1.07 -25.57 8.83
C SER A 745 -1.99 -26.21 7.78
N GLU A 746 -2.30 -27.50 7.92
CA GLU A 746 -3.23 -28.19 7.02
C GLU A 746 -4.64 -27.58 7.04
N ARG A 747 -5.10 -27.04 8.18
CA ARG A 747 -6.39 -26.34 8.25
C ARG A 747 -6.36 -25.04 7.44
N CYS A 748 -5.21 -24.38 7.30
CA CYS A 748 -5.03 -23.25 6.39
C CYS A 748 -5.01 -23.68 4.90
N ILE A 749 -4.49 -24.87 4.56
CA ILE A 749 -4.64 -25.44 3.21
C ILE A 749 -6.14 -25.67 2.89
N ARG A 750 -6.90 -26.29 3.80
CA ARG A 750 -8.35 -26.50 3.63
C ARG A 750 -9.14 -25.18 3.58
N LEU A 751 -8.74 -24.17 4.36
CA LEU A 751 -9.35 -22.84 4.34
C LEU A 751 -9.08 -22.11 3.01
N THR A 752 -7.84 -22.09 2.54
CA THR A 752 -7.50 -21.42 1.27
C THR A 752 -8.18 -22.08 0.07
N GLU A 753 -8.27 -23.41 0.04
CA GLU A 753 -9.07 -24.15 -0.94
C GLU A 753 -10.54 -23.70 -0.94
N TYR A 754 -11.19 -23.66 0.23
CA TYR A 754 -12.59 -23.27 0.33
C TYR A 754 -12.82 -21.83 -0.15
N ILE A 755 -11.92 -20.90 0.19
CA ILE A 755 -12.02 -19.51 -0.25
C ILE A 755 -11.75 -19.36 -1.75
N ILE A 756 -10.81 -20.13 -2.32
CA ILE A 756 -10.58 -20.19 -3.78
C ILE A 756 -11.82 -20.73 -4.50
N GLY A 757 -12.52 -21.72 -3.93
CA GLY A 757 -13.80 -22.22 -4.44
C GLY A 757 -14.94 -21.19 -4.41
N LEU A 758 -14.84 -20.15 -3.58
CA LEU A 758 -15.81 -19.04 -3.51
C LEU A 758 -15.40 -17.83 -4.35
N ASN A 759 -14.10 -17.53 -4.44
CA ASN A 759 -13.53 -16.44 -5.24
C ASN A 759 -12.09 -16.76 -5.68
N PRO A 760 -11.90 -17.41 -6.84
CA PRO A 760 -10.57 -17.79 -7.33
C PRO A 760 -9.75 -16.57 -7.79
N SER A 761 -10.33 -15.37 -7.88
CA SER A 761 -9.60 -14.15 -8.27
C SER A 761 -8.90 -13.46 -7.09
N HIS A 762 -9.10 -13.92 -5.85
CA HIS A 762 -8.54 -13.27 -4.66
C HIS A 762 -7.05 -13.61 -4.43
N TYR A 763 -6.16 -12.87 -5.10
CA TYR A 763 -4.70 -13.09 -5.13
C TYR A 763 -4.04 -13.38 -3.77
N THR A 764 -4.43 -12.70 -2.69
CA THR A 764 -3.86 -12.92 -1.34
C THR A 764 -4.02 -14.37 -0.85
N VAL A 765 -5.11 -15.04 -1.22
CA VAL A 765 -5.42 -16.42 -0.79
C VAL A 765 -4.45 -17.39 -1.45
N TRP A 766 -4.15 -17.18 -2.74
CA TRP A 766 -3.19 -17.97 -3.49
C TRP A 766 -1.77 -17.81 -2.97
N LEU A 767 -1.34 -16.58 -2.69
CA LEU A 767 -0.03 -16.32 -2.07
C LEU A 767 0.07 -16.99 -0.69
N TYR A 768 -0.99 -16.96 0.12
CA TYR A 768 -1.01 -17.64 1.41
C TYR A 768 -1.03 -19.17 1.27
N ARG A 769 -1.72 -19.72 0.27
CA ARG A 769 -1.72 -21.15 -0.06
C ARG A 769 -0.33 -21.63 -0.46
N ALA A 770 0.33 -20.93 -1.39
CA ALA A 770 1.70 -21.23 -1.78
C ALA A 770 2.66 -21.20 -0.58
N ALA A 771 2.58 -20.16 0.26
CA ALA A 771 3.38 -20.08 1.49
C ALA A 771 3.12 -21.26 2.45
N ASN A 772 1.87 -21.71 2.60
CA ASN A 772 1.54 -22.89 3.40
C ASN A 772 2.12 -24.18 2.80
N LEU A 773 1.96 -24.41 1.48
CA LEU A 773 2.48 -25.61 0.80
C LEU A 773 3.99 -25.76 0.99
N PHE A 774 4.74 -24.66 0.83
CA PHE A 774 6.19 -24.66 0.96
C PHE A 774 6.65 -24.73 2.43
N ALA A 775 5.99 -24.02 3.35
CA ALA A 775 6.31 -24.09 4.78
C ALA A 775 6.03 -25.46 5.42
N LEU A 776 5.04 -26.20 4.90
CA LEU A 776 4.70 -27.56 5.31
C LEU A 776 5.41 -28.65 4.51
N ASN A 777 6.18 -28.28 3.47
CA ASN A 777 6.84 -29.21 2.53
C ASN A 777 5.89 -30.28 1.95
N LEU A 778 4.70 -29.86 1.51
CA LEU A 778 3.66 -30.76 1.00
C LEU A 778 3.93 -31.25 -0.44
N PRO A 779 3.50 -32.47 -0.83
CA PRO A 779 3.75 -33.01 -2.17
C PRO A 779 3.08 -32.18 -3.29
N LEU A 780 3.90 -31.52 -4.11
CA LEU A 780 3.42 -30.57 -5.12
C LEU A 780 2.60 -31.21 -6.26
N LEU A 781 2.79 -32.50 -6.55
CA LEU A 781 2.04 -33.22 -7.60
C LEU A 781 0.53 -33.27 -7.33
N GLY A 782 0.11 -33.52 -6.08
CA GLY A 782 -1.31 -33.51 -5.71
C GLY A 782 -1.93 -32.11 -5.79
N GLU A 783 -1.13 -31.06 -5.60
CA GLU A 783 -1.57 -29.68 -5.81
C GLU A 783 -1.72 -29.35 -7.31
N PHE A 784 -0.88 -29.89 -8.20
CA PHE A 784 -1.10 -29.80 -9.65
C PHE A 784 -2.40 -30.49 -10.08
N GLU A 785 -2.67 -31.69 -9.57
CA GLU A 785 -3.91 -32.44 -9.85
C GLU A 785 -5.15 -31.65 -9.40
N TRP A 786 -5.15 -31.12 -8.17
CA TRP A 786 -6.20 -30.22 -7.67
C TRP A 786 -6.35 -28.95 -8.52
N LEU A 787 -5.23 -28.32 -8.88
CA LEU A 787 -5.23 -27.09 -9.67
C LEU A 787 -5.76 -27.32 -11.10
N ASN A 788 -5.63 -28.52 -11.66
CA ASN A 788 -6.22 -28.88 -12.95
C ASN A 788 -7.75 -28.74 -12.91
N GLU A 789 -8.40 -29.25 -11.86
CA GLU A 789 -9.86 -29.10 -11.70
C GLU A 789 -10.26 -27.62 -11.54
N VAL A 790 -9.52 -26.86 -10.72
CA VAL A 790 -9.82 -25.45 -10.47
C VAL A 790 -9.64 -24.62 -11.75
N ALA A 791 -8.64 -24.93 -12.57
CA ALA A 791 -8.37 -24.29 -13.86
C ALA A 791 -9.45 -24.58 -14.91
N LEU A 792 -9.86 -25.85 -15.07
CA LEU A 792 -10.93 -26.24 -16.00
C LEU A 792 -12.26 -25.58 -15.63
N ARG A 793 -12.55 -25.41 -14.33
CA ARG A 793 -13.72 -24.66 -13.84
C ARG A 793 -13.60 -23.14 -14.03
N ASN A 794 -12.40 -22.59 -14.22
CA ASN A 794 -12.12 -21.15 -14.20
C ASN A 794 -11.08 -20.73 -15.26
N LEU A 795 -11.36 -21.04 -16.54
CA LEU A 795 -10.43 -20.92 -17.67
C LEU A 795 -9.67 -19.57 -17.77
N LYS A 796 -10.26 -18.46 -17.30
CA LYS A 796 -9.77 -17.07 -17.46
C LYS A 796 -9.50 -16.40 -16.12
N ASN A 797 -8.45 -16.84 -15.45
CA ASN A 797 -8.06 -16.35 -14.13
C ASN A 797 -6.51 -16.27 -14.03
N TYR A 798 -5.95 -15.10 -13.74
CA TYR A 798 -4.49 -14.91 -13.66
C TYR A 798 -3.84 -15.65 -12.48
N GLN A 799 -4.56 -15.78 -11.37
CA GLN A 799 -4.02 -16.30 -10.12
C GLN A 799 -3.73 -17.80 -10.20
N ILE A 800 -4.59 -18.57 -10.88
CA ILE A 800 -4.39 -20.00 -11.18
C ILE A 800 -3.08 -20.24 -11.94
N TRP A 801 -2.85 -19.47 -13.02
CA TRP A 801 -1.65 -19.63 -13.85
C TRP A 801 -0.38 -19.11 -13.16
N HIS A 802 -0.48 -18.07 -12.34
CA HIS A 802 0.62 -17.62 -11.50
C HIS A 802 0.97 -18.66 -10.41
N HIS A 803 -0.04 -19.25 -9.76
CA HIS A 803 0.17 -20.34 -8.79
C HIS A 803 0.81 -21.56 -9.46
N ARG A 804 0.34 -21.96 -10.64
CA ARG A 804 0.97 -23.04 -11.43
C ARG A 804 2.45 -22.76 -11.73
N HIS A 805 2.79 -21.54 -12.11
CA HIS A 805 4.18 -21.13 -12.29
C HIS A 805 5.01 -21.24 -10.99
N LEU A 806 4.46 -20.87 -9.83
CA LEU A 806 5.13 -21.05 -8.53
C LEU A 806 5.35 -22.53 -8.20
N LEU A 807 4.39 -23.41 -8.51
CA LEU A 807 4.54 -24.85 -8.33
C LEU A 807 5.63 -25.41 -9.23
N VAL A 808 5.70 -25.02 -10.52
CA VAL A 808 6.78 -25.45 -11.43
C VAL A 808 8.14 -24.95 -10.97
N GLU A 809 8.26 -23.71 -10.50
CA GLU A 809 9.53 -23.17 -9.99
C GLU A 809 10.06 -23.93 -8.77
N ASN A 810 9.17 -24.45 -7.91
CA ASN A 810 9.57 -25.24 -6.73
C ASN A 810 9.68 -26.75 -7.02
N TYR A 811 8.98 -27.28 -8.03
CA TYR A 811 9.06 -28.69 -8.41
C TYR A 811 10.20 -28.99 -9.40
N TYR A 812 10.51 -28.10 -10.33
CA TYR A 812 11.56 -28.33 -11.34
C TYR A 812 12.94 -28.70 -10.73
N PRO A 813 13.42 -28.05 -9.64
CA PRO A 813 14.69 -28.44 -9.00
C PRO A 813 14.72 -29.87 -8.44
N THR A 814 13.56 -30.52 -8.22
CA THR A 814 13.52 -31.93 -7.78
C THR A 814 13.61 -32.93 -8.93
N ILE A 815 13.47 -32.47 -10.18
CA ILE A 815 13.51 -33.31 -11.39
C ILE A 815 14.57 -32.87 -12.42
N GLU A 816 15.27 -31.75 -12.23
CA GLU A 816 16.22 -31.20 -13.23
C GLU A 816 17.32 -32.20 -13.66
N THR A 817 17.69 -33.14 -12.79
CA THR A 817 18.70 -34.19 -13.07
C THR A 817 18.13 -35.46 -13.71
N ASP A 818 16.82 -35.58 -13.91
CA ASP A 818 16.14 -36.77 -14.44
C ASP A 818 15.37 -36.44 -15.74
N PRO A 819 15.94 -36.75 -16.91
CA PRO A 819 15.27 -36.52 -18.20
C PRO A 819 13.95 -37.28 -18.38
N GLU A 820 13.79 -38.45 -17.79
CA GLU A 820 12.53 -39.22 -17.89
C GLU A 820 11.42 -38.59 -17.04
N ALA A 821 11.77 -38.05 -15.86
CA ALA A 821 10.83 -37.29 -15.04
C ALA A 821 10.45 -35.95 -15.72
N ILE A 822 11.40 -35.26 -16.35
CA ILE A 822 11.14 -34.02 -17.11
C ILE A 822 10.18 -34.30 -18.28
N GLU A 823 10.43 -35.33 -19.10
CA GLU A 823 9.55 -35.62 -20.25
C GLU A 823 8.17 -36.10 -19.80
N ARG A 824 8.09 -36.89 -18.73
CA ARG A 824 6.80 -37.34 -18.16
C ARG A 824 5.97 -36.18 -17.64
N PHE A 825 6.60 -35.22 -16.96
CA PHE A 825 5.93 -34.00 -16.51
C PHE A 825 5.57 -33.09 -17.69
N ALA A 826 6.43 -32.96 -18.69
CA ALA A 826 6.14 -32.21 -19.92
C ALA A 826 4.94 -32.80 -20.67
N ALA A 827 4.81 -34.12 -20.78
CA ALA A 827 3.66 -34.79 -21.36
C ALA A 827 2.37 -34.51 -20.58
N GLN A 828 2.40 -34.66 -19.24
CA GLN A 828 1.25 -34.34 -18.38
C GLN A 828 0.80 -32.88 -18.49
N GLU A 829 1.74 -31.94 -18.56
CA GLU A 829 1.41 -30.53 -18.83
C GLU A 829 0.82 -30.37 -20.24
N ARG A 830 1.40 -30.96 -21.30
CA ARG A 830 0.89 -30.85 -22.68
C ARG A 830 -0.55 -31.36 -22.79
N ASP A 831 -0.87 -32.51 -22.19
CA ASP A 831 -2.23 -33.07 -22.17
C ASP A 831 -3.23 -32.14 -21.45
N PHE A 832 -2.84 -31.59 -20.30
CA PHE A 832 -3.66 -30.63 -19.55
C PHE A 832 -3.86 -29.30 -20.28
N LEU A 833 -2.81 -28.74 -20.90
CA LEU A 833 -2.91 -27.51 -21.70
C LEU A 833 -3.77 -27.73 -22.95
N LYS A 834 -3.70 -28.91 -23.57
CA LYS A 834 -4.62 -29.29 -24.65
C LYS A 834 -6.08 -29.30 -24.15
N ALA A 835 -6.37 -29.92 -23.01
CA ALA A 835 -7.74 -29.96 -22.47
C ALA A 835 -8.34 -28.55 -22.24
N ILE A 836 -7.53 -27.54 -21.90
CA ILE A 836 -8.00 -26.15 -21.80
C ILE A 836 -8.09 -25.45 -23.16
N LEU A 837 -7.21 -25.77 -24.12
CA LEU A 837 -7.29 -25.23 -25.49
C LEU A 837 -8.44 -25.82 -26.31
N ASP A 838 -8.89 -27.04 -26.00
CA ASP A 838 -10.07 -27.64 -26.63
C ASP A 838 -11.37 -26.90 -26.23
N GLU A 839 -11.40 -26.29 -25.02
CA GLU A 839 -12.49 -25.41 -24.55
C GLU A 839 -12.32 -23.94 -25.00
N ASP A 840 -11.09 -23.40 -24.99
CA ASP A 840 -10.77 -22.08 -25.55
C ASP A 840 -9.39 -22.05 -26.23
N THR A 841 -9.39 -22.31 -27.53
CA THR A 841 -8.21 -22.31 -28.42
C THR A 841 -7.40 -21.01 -28.41
N LYS A 842 -7.95 -19.92 -27.86
CA LYS A 842 -7.37 -18.57 -27.84
C LYS A 842 -7.17 -18.05 -26.42
N ASN A 843 -7.18 -18.94 -25.43
CA ASN A 843 -6.88 -18.64 -24.02
C ASN A 843 -5.44 -18.10 -23.84
N TYR A 844 -5.32 -16.78 -23.70
CA TYR A 844 -4.04 -16.08 -23.58
C TYR A 844 -3.15 -16.61 -22.44
N HIS A 845 -3.74 -17.02 -21.31
CA HIS A 845 -2.97 -17.52 -20.17
C HIS A 845 -2.27 -18.83 -20.51
N VAL A 846 -2.96 -19.76 -21.18
CA VAL A 846 -2.37 -21.02 -21.64
C VAL A 846 -1.22 -20.76 -22.60
N TRP A 847 -1.43 -19.90 -23.61
CA TRP A 847 -0.38 -19.60 -24.60
C TRP A 847 0.86 -18.95 -23.98
N SER A 848 0.68 -18.06 -22.99
CA SER A 848 1.79 -17.48 -22.22
C SER A 848 2.51 -18.53 -21.37
N TYR A 849 1.78 -19.42 -20.71
CA TYR A 849 2.34 -20.45 -19.83
C TYR A 849 3.03 -21.58 -20.61
N ARG A 850 2.46 -22.02 -21.75
CA ARG A 850 3.07 -22.97 -22.70
C ARG A 850 4.43 -22.48 -23.18
N SER A 851 4.51 -21.19 -23.52
CA SER A 851 5.78 -20.55 -23.94
C SER A 851 6.82 -20.54 -22.82
N TYR A 852 6.41 -20.33 -21.56
CA TYR A 852 7.29 -20.48 -20.39
C TYR A 852 7.76 -21.94 -20.20
N LEU A 853 6.85 -22.93 -20.29
CA LEU A 853 7.19 -24.33 -20.11
C LEU A 853 8.21 -24.85 -21.12
N VAL A 854 8.11 -24.46 -22.39
CA VAL A 854 9.09 -24.87 -23.43
C VAL A 854 10.51 -24.43 -23.04
N GLY A 855 10.65 -23.20 -22.56
CA GLY A 855 11.92 -22.69 -22.02
C GLY A 855 12.36 -23.40 -20.74
N LYS A 856 11.47 -23.53 -19.75
CA LYS A 856 11.76 -24.09 -18.43
C LYS A 856 12.16 -25.56 -18.47
N LEU A 857 11.41 -26.37 -19.23
CA LEU A 857 11.61 -27.82 -19.38
C LEU A 857 12.60 -28.16 -20.52
N LYS A 858 13.20 -27.15 -21.17
CA LYS A 858 14.21 -27.29 -22.25
C LYS A 858 13.68 -28.05 -23.48
N GLN A 859 12.38 -27.95 -23.76
CA GLN A 859 11.62 -28.76 -24.73
C GLN A 859 11.69 -28.27 -26.19
N TRP A 860 12.64 -27.40 -26.54
CA TRP A 860 12.74 -26.73 -27.85
C TRP A 860 12.87 -27.68 -29.06
N GLY A 861 13.46 -28.86 -28.87
CA GLY A 861 13.62 -29.89 -29.89
C GLY A 861 12.46 -30.89 -29.99
N ASN A 862 11.41 -30.75 -29.18
CA ASN A 862 10.32 -31.73 -29.15
C ASN A 862 9.37 -31.55 -30.35
N GLY A 863 9.41 -32.52 -31.27
CA GLY A 863 8.58 -32.53 -32.48
C GLY A 863 7.07 -32.60 -32.20
N ASP A 864 6.64 -33.19 -31.08
CA ASP A 864 5.22 -33.28 -30.71
C ASP A 864 4.62 -31.90 -30.44
N GLU A 865 5.41 -30.99 -29.86
CA GLU A 865 4.96 -29.63 -29.58
C GLU A 865 4.75 -28.84 -30.88
N LEU A 866 5.71 -28.86 -31.81
CA LEU A 866 5.56 -28.21 -33.12
C LEU A 866 4.40 -28.83 -33.91
N LYS A 867 4.26 -30.16 -33.89
CA LYS A 867 3.17 -30.88 -34.56
C LYS A 867 1.80 -30.48 -33.98
N ALA A 868 1.65 -30.40 -32.66
CA ALA A 868 0.40 -29.97 -32.04
C ALA A 868 0.00 -28.54 -32.41
N ILE A 869 0.96 -27.69 -32.79
CA ILE A 869 0.69 -26.36 -33.36
C ILE A 869 0.33 -26.42 -34.84
N GLU A 870 0.91 -27.35 -35.61
CA GLU A 870 0.49 -27.61 -36.99
C GLU A 870 -0.95 -28.10 -37.02
N ASP A 871 -1.31 -29.13 -36.23
CA ASP A 871 -2.67 -29.64 -36.10
C ASP A 871 -3.67 -28.50 -35.76
N MET A 872 -3.33 -27.60 -34.84
CA MET A 872 -4.15 -26.41 -34.49
C MET A 872 -4.27 -25.34 -35.60
N ILE A 873 -3.29 -25.23 -36.51
CA ILE A 873 -3.31 -24.33 -37.68
C ILE A 873 -4.02 -24.98 -38.87
N ASP A 874 -4.03 -26.31 -38.95
CA ASP A 874 -4.81 -27.09 -39.90
C ASP A 874 -6.32 -27.06 -39.56
N ASP A 875 -6.67 -27.13 -38.26
CA ASP A 875 -8.05 -26.98 -37.77
C ASP A 875 -8.60 -25.54 -37.88
N ASP A 876 -7.88 -24.52 -37.37
CA ASP A 876 -8.19 -23.11 -37.60
C ASP A 876 -6.96 -22.32 -38.08
N VAL A 877 -6.83 -22.19 -39.40
CA VAL A 877 -5.80 -21.36 -40.03
C VAL A 877 -5.85 -19.88 -39.60
N ARG A 878 -6.95 -19.40 -38.99
CA ARG A 878 -7.10 -18.04 -38.43
C ARG A 878 -6.75 -17.98 -36.92
N ASN A 879 -6.22 -19.06 -36.34
CA ASN A 879 -5.76 -19.06 -34.95
C ASN A 879 -4.41 -18.34 -34.82
N ASN A 880 -4.45 -17.01 -34.74
CA ASN A 880 -3.26 -16.17 -34.57
C ASN A 880 -2.41 -16.56 -33.33
N SER A 881 -3.01 -17.15 -32.29
CA SER A 881 -2.26 -17.63 -31.12
C SER A 881 -1.36 -18.82 -31.47
N ALA A 882 -1.87 -19.79 -32.23
CA ALA A 882 -1.08 -20.90 -32.74
C ALA A 882 0.02 -20.42 -33.70
N TRP A 883 -0.27 -19.48 -34.61
CA TRP A 883 0.75 -18.84 -35.46
C TRP A 883 1.84 -18.13 -34.66
N SER A 884 1.46 -17.38 -33.62
CA SER A 884 2.41 -16.67 -32.75
C SER A 884 3.27 -17.64 -31.95
N HIS A 885 2.71 -18.78 -31.52
CA HIS A 885 3.46 -19.81 -30.81
C HIS A 885 4.37 -20.60 -31.74
N ARG A 886 3.97 -20.90 -32.98
CA ARG A 886 4.86 -21.44 -34.03
C ARG A 886 6.08 -20.53 -34.23
N PHE A 887 5.86 -19.22 -34.31
CA PHE A 887 6.94 -18.24 -34.49
C PHE A 887 7.90 -18.27 -33.29
N PHE A 888 7.36 -18.32 -32.07
CA PHE A 888 8.16 -18.48 -30.86
C PHE A 888 9.00 -19.78 -30.87
N LEU A 889 8.38 -20.93 -31.13
CA LEU A 889 9.06 -22.24 -31.17
C LEU A 889 10.21 -22.27 -32.18
N VAL A 890 9.96 -21.80 -33.41
CA VAL A 890 10.94 -21.86 -34.49
C VAL A 890 12.03 -20.80 -34.33
N PHE A 891 11.68 -19.55 -34.05
CA PHE A 891 12.65 -18.43 -34.08
C PHE A 891 13.26 -18.08 -32.71
N SER A 892 13.03 -18.89 -31.67
CA SER A 892 13.63 -18.73 -30.35
C SER A 892 14.40 -19.96 -29.83
N ASN A 893 14.48 -21.06 -30.60
CA ASN A 893 15.23 -22.26 -30.19
C ASN A 893 16.74 -21.93 -30.03
N PRO A 894 17.34 -22.08 -28.83
CA PRO A 894 18.74 -21.74 -28.57
C PRO A 894 19.80 -22.45 -29.43
N GLU A 895 19.48 -23.61 -29.99
CA GLU A 895 20.39 -24.39 -30.84
C GLU A 895 20.88 -23.54 -32.03
N TYR A 896 19.94 -22.93 -32.77
CA TYR A 896 20.22 -22.22 -34.01
C TYR A 896 19.75 -20.75 -34.05
N ALA A 897 18.91 -20.29 -33.11
CA ALA A 897 18.60 -18.87 -32.94
C ALA A 897 19.55 -18.18 -31.93
N THR A 898 19.53 -16.85 -31.90
CA THR A 898 20.32 -16.01 -31.00
C THR A 898 19.50 -15.66 -29.74
N VAL A 899 19.95 -16.14 -28.57
CA VAL A 899 19.23 -15.99 -27.30
C VAL A 899 19.15 -14.51 -26.88
N GLY A 900 17.95 -14.06 -26.49
CA GLY A 900 17.70 -12.70 -25.99
C GLY A 900 17.45 -11.64 -27.07
N LEU A 901 17.61 -12.00 -28.36
CA LEU A 901 17.33 -11.13 -29.50
C LEU A 901 15.81 -10.97 -29.71
N ALA A 902 15.32 -9.76 -29.97
CA ALA A 902 13.88 -9.51 -30.05
C ALA A 902 13.23 -10.14 -31.29
N ALA A 903 11.91 -10.36 -31.23
CA ALA A 903 11.14 -10.95 -32.33
C ALA A 903 11.17 -10.09 -33.63
N SER A 904 11.41 -8.79 -33.51
CA SER A 904 11.53 -7.83 -34.62
C SER A 904 12.96 -7.60 -35.12
N GLU A 905 13.97 -8.22 -34.50
CA GLU A 905 15.38 -8.02 -34.83
C GLU A 905 15.93 -9.15 -35.71
N VAL A 906 16.65 -8.78 -36.77
CA VAL A 906 17.30 -9.71 -37.72
C VAL A 906 18.27 -10.63 -36.98
N ASP A 907 18.12 -11.95 -37.18
CA ASP A 907 19.00 -12.97 -36.61
C ASP A 907 19.84 -13.65 -37.70
N PRO A 908 21.11 -13.25 -37.88
CA PRO A 908 21.98 -13.80 -38.92
C PRO A 908 22.46 -15.23 -38.63
N LYS A 909 22.09 -15.83 -37.49
CA LYS A 909 22.43 -17.23 -37.13
C LYS A 909 21.47 -18.25 -37.77
N LEU A 910 20.30 -17.82 -38.23
CA LEU A 910 19.23 -18.71 -38.70
C LEU A 910 19.62 -19.49 -39.99
N PRO A 911 19.43 -20.82 -40.03
CA PRO A 911 19.68 -21.62 -41.24
C PRO A 911 18.76 -21.22 -42.40
N LEU A 912 19.31 -21.06 -43.61
CA LEU A 912 18.52 -20.68 -44.78
C LEU A 912 17.41 -21.69 -45.11
N GLU A 913 17.71 -23.00 -45.02
CA GLU A 913 16.74 -24.08 -45.24
C GLU A 913 15.54 -24.01 -44.28
N LEU A 914 15.75 -23.53 -43.05
CA LEU A 914 14.68 -23.30 -42.07
C LEU A 914 13.78 -22.13 -42.50
N VAL A 915 14.39 -21.06 -43.00
CA VAL A 915 13.66 -19.87 -43.48
C VAL A 915 12.85 -20.21 -44.73
N ASP A 916 13.43 -20.94 -45.69
CA ASP A 916 12.70 -21.40 -46.89
C ASP A 916 11.52 -22.32 -46.51
N ARG A 917 11.72 -23.29 -45.60
CA ARG A 917 10.64 -24.16 -45.08
C ARG A 917 9.48 -23.35 -44.49
N GLU A 918 9.76 -22.32 -43.69
CA GLU A 918 8.72 -21.51 -43.06
C GLU A 918 8.05 -20.52 -44.03
N VAL A 919 8.76 -20.04 -45.06
CA VAL A 919 8.17 -19.28 -46.17
C VAL A 919 7.20 -20.17 -46.97
N GLU A 920 7.61 -21.39 -47.34
CA GLU A 920 6.75 -22.35 -48.04
C GLU A 920 5.51 -22.74 -47.21
N TYR A 921 5.70 -23.02 -45.90
CA TYR A 921 4.59 -23.32 -44.99
C TYR A 921 3.60 -22.14 -44.93
N ALA A 922 4.09 -20.92 -44.76
CA ALA A 922 3.25 -19.73 -44.71
C ALA A 922 2.47 -19.52 -46.02
N GLN A 923 3.14 -19.63 -47.17
CA GLN A 923 2.51 -19.52 -48.50
C GLN A 923 1.42 -20.59 -48.69
N LYS A 924 1.72 -21.86 -48.36
CA LYS A 924 0.77 -22.98 -48.43
C LYS A 924 -0.49 -22.73 -47.61
N LYS A 925 -0.37 -22.12 -46.42
CA LYS A 925 -1.53 -21.79 -45.56
C LYS A 925 -2.26 -20.52 -45.99
N ILE A 926 -1.56 -19.51 -46.50
CA ILE A 926 -2.18 -18.31 -47.10
C ILE A 926 -3.10 -18.70 -48.27
N LEU A 927 -2.71 -19.66 -49.11
CA LEU A 927 -3.54 -20.15 -50.22
C LEU A 927 -4.90 -20.72 -49.76
N LEU A 928 -4.99 -21.28 -48.55
CA LEU A 928 -6.25 -21.80 -47.99
C LEU A 928 -7.21 -20.68 -47.55
N ALA A 929 -6.68 -19.51 -47.19
CA ALA A 929 -7.48 -18.36 -46.75
C ALA A 929 -6.77 -17.03 -47.08
N PRO A 930 -6.76 -16.56 -48.35
CA PRO A 930 -5.92 -15.42 -48.76
C PRO A 930 -6.17 -14.11 -48.00
N GLN A 931 -7.38 -13.89 -47.49
CA GLN A 931 -7.77 -12.72 -46.71
C GLN A 931 -7.54 -12.87 -45.18
N ASN A 932 -6.94 -13.97 -44.72
CA ASN A 932 -6.55 -14.19 -43.32
C ASN A 932 -5.24 -13.46 -42.99
N GLN A 933 -5.30 -12.44 -42.14
CA GLN A 933 -4.11 -11.68 -41.74
C GLN A 933 -3.01 -12.54 -41.09
N SER A 934 -3.37 -13.62 -40.36
CA SER A 934 -2.43 -14.40 -39.53
C SER A 934 -1.24 -14.94 -40.33
N GLY A 935 -1.50 -15.56 -41.49
CA GLY A 935 -0.46 -16.09 -42.36
C GLY A 935 0.43 -15.01 -42.98
N TRP A 936 -0.14 -13.86 -43.36
CA TRP A 936 0.63 -12.73 -43.89
C TRP A 936 1.51 -12.07 -42.82
N ASN A 937 1.00 -11.91 -41.60
CA ASN A 937 1.79 -11.45 -40.45
C ASN A 937 2.94 -12.42 -40.15
N TYR A 938 2.69 -13.74 -40.21
CA TYR A 938 3.73 -14.76 -40.01
C TYR A 938 4.79 -14.70 -41.11
N LEU A 939 4.40 -14.71 -42.39
CA LEU A 939 5.33 -14.59 -43.53
C LEU A 939 6.20 -13.32 -43.43
N ARG A 940 5.57 -12.19 -43.10
CA ARG A 940 6.26 -10.92 -42.82
C ARG A 940 7.28 -11.07 -41.68
N GLY A 941 6.89 -11.71 -40.58
CA GLY A 941 7.77 -12.00 -39.45
C GLY A 941 8.97 -12.88 -39.82
N VAL A 942 8.75 -13.97 -40.55
CA VAL A 942 9.81 -14.88 -41.04
C VAL A 942 10.85 -14.11 -41.87
N LEU A 943 10.38 -13.31 -42.83
CA LEU A 943 11.26 -12.54 -43.72
C LEU A 943 12.07 -11.48 -42.95
N ILE A 944 11.44 -10.72 -42.05
CA ILE A 944 12.12 -9.73 -41.20
C ILE A 944 13.13 -10.40 -40.27
N LYS A 945 12.75 -11.49 -39.59
CA LYS A 945 13.62 -12.20 -38.65
C LYS A 945 14.84 -12.80 -39.34
N ALA A 946 14.69 -13.27 -40.58
CA ALA A 946 15.78 -13.77 -41.42
C ALA A 946 16.60 -12.67 -42.14
N GLY A 947 16.21 -11.38 -42.05
CA GLY A 947 16.85 -10.30 -42.82
C GLY A 947 16.61 -10.41 -44.34
N ARG A 948 15.62 -11.17 -44.78
CA ARG A 948 15.31 -11.46 -46.18
C ARG A 948 14.37 -10.41 -46.75
N LYS A 949 14.75 -9.83 -47.89
CA LYS A 949 13.95 -8.83 -48.62
C LYS A 949 12.53 -9.33 -48.91
N LEU A 950 11.53 -8.47 -48.70
CA LEU A 950 10.12 -8.78 -48.99
C LEU A 950 9.93 -9.06 -50.49
N LYS A 951 10.74 -8.43 -51.35
CA LYS A 951 10.79 -8.71 -52.80
C LYS A 951 10.90 -10.20 -53.15
N THR A 952 11.50 -11.05 -52.31
CA THR A 952 11.62 -12.50 -52.58
C THR A 952 10.29 -13.27 -52.58
N VAL A 953 9.17 -12.62 -52.25
CA VAL A 953 7.81 -13.17 -52.37
C VAL A 953 6.87 -12.32 -53.25
N GLU A 954 7.42 -11.46 -54.11
CA GLU A 954 6.67 -10.61 -55.06
C GLU A 954 5.73 -11.44 -55.95
N ASP A 955 6.26 -12.48 -56.60
CA ASP A 955 5.50 -13.40 -57.47
C ASP A 955 4.38 -14.15 -56.74
N PHE A 956 4.49 -14.33 -55.42
CA PHE A 956 3.43 -14.93 -54.61
C PHE A 956 2.36 -13.90 -54.24
N ALA A 957 2.76 -12.70 -53.79
CA ALA A 957 1.82 -11.65 -53.43
C ALA A 957 1.00 -11.15 -54.64
N ALA A 958 1.61 -11.11 -55.83
CA ALA A 958 0.95 -10.71 -57.08
C ALA A 958 -0.24 -11.59 -57.48
N GLN A 959 -0.26 -12.89 -57.13
CA GLN A 959 -1.34 -13.82 -57.51
C GLN A 959 -2.73 -13.46 -56.92
N PHE A 960 -2.75 -12.56 -55.93
CA PHE A 960 -3.95 -12.09 -55.24
C PHE A 960 -4.44 -10.72 -55.72
N VAL A 961 -3.79 -10.09 -56.72
CA VAL A 961 -4.14 -8.76 -57.24
C VAL A 961 -4.05 -8.74 -58.77
N ASP A 962 -5.17 -8.52 -59.46
CA ASP A 962 -5.23 -8.28 -60.91
C ASP A 962 -6.03 -7.00 -61.20
N GLY A 963 -5.74 -6.35 -62.33
CA GLY A 963 -6.44 -5.17 -62.81
C GLY A 963 -6.21 -3.89 -62.00
N LEU A 964 -5.25 -3.87 -61.07
CA LEU A 964 -4.98 -2.72 -60.20
C LEU A 964 -4.76 -1.44 -61.02
N GLY A 965 -5.64 -0.45 -60.84
CA GLY A 965 -5.59 0.81 -61.56
C GLY A 965 -6.27 0.84 -62.93
N ARG A 966 -6.78 -0.29 -63.46
CA ARG A 966 -7.62 -0.30 -64.68
C ARG A 966 -8.94 0.46 -64.42
N VAL A 967 -9.47 1.10 -65.45
CA VAL A 967 -10.69 1.91 -65.40
C VAL A 967 -11.70 1.34 -66.39
N GLU A 968 -12.96 1.17 -65.97
CA GLU A 968 -14.04 0.77 -66.87
C GLU A 968 -14.17 1.77 -68.04
N GLY A 969 -14.12 1.26 -69.28
CA GLY A 969 -14.27 2.06 -70.49
C GLY A 969 -12.99 2.67 -71.08
N GLY A 970 -11.81 2.34 -70.56
CA GLY A 970 -10.54 2.71 -71.21
C GLY A 970 -10.19 1.85 -72.43
N GLU A 971 -9.66 2.47 -73.50
CA GLU A 971 -9.14 1.76 -74.67
C GLU A 971 -7.88 0.93 -74.31
N GLY A 972 -8.06 -0.33 -73.92
CA GLY A 972 -6.93 -1.21 -73.60
C GLY A 972 -7.24 -2.55 -72.93
N GLY A 973 -8.44 -2.76 -72.36
CA GLY A 973 -8.84 -4.07 -71.87
C GLY A 973 -10.08 -4.09 -70.98
N GLU A 974 -10.96 -5.06 -71.23
CA GLU A 974 -12.10 -5.37 -70.35
C GLU A 974 -11.61 -6.06 -69.07
N GLY A 975 -12.03 -5.56 -67.90
CA GLY A 975 -11.75 -6.20 -66.61
C GLY A 975 -11.85 -5.25 -65.43
N GLU A 976 -12.66 -5.61 -64.43
CA GLU A 976 -12.70 -4.90 -63.14
C GLU A 976 -11.38 -5.11 -62.37
N GLU A 977 -11.04 -4.19 -61.47
CA GLU A 977 -9.96 -4.38 -60.50
C GLU A 977 -10.36 -5.47 -59.48
N VAL A 978 -9.59 -6.57 -59.40
CA VAL A 978 -9.86 -7.75 -58.56
C VAL A 978 -8.74 -7.94 -57.52
N VAL A 979 -9.05 -7.64 -56.26
CA VAL A 979 -8.17 -7.89 -55.11
C VAL A 979 -8.75 -9.02 -54.28
N LYS A 980 -8.08 -10.18 -54.29
CA LYS A 980 -8.43 -11.38 -53.49
C LYS A 980 -7.90 -11.31 -52.05
N SER A 981 -6.97 -10.41 -51.77
CA SER A 981 -6.43 -10.15 -50.43
C SER A 981 -5.96 -8.72 -50.27
N THR A 982 -6.54 -7.98 -49.33
CA THR A 982 -6.05 -6.65 -48.95
C THR A 982 -4.69 -6.70 -48.23
N HIS A 983 -4.36 -7.84 -47.61
CA HIS A 983 -3.06 -8.06 -46.99
C HIS A 983 -1.96 -8.27 -48.05
N ALA A 984 -2.26 -8.95 -49.16
CA ALA A 984 -1.34 -9.03 -50.30
C ALA A 984 -1.09 -7.64 -50.92
N LEU A 985 -2.12 -6.80 -51.02
CA LEU A 985 -1.99 -5.43 -51.55
C LEU A 985 -1.15 -4.51 -50.64
N ASP A 986 -1.25 -4.65 -49.32
CA ASP A 986 -0.38 -4.01 -48.32
C ASP A 986 1.08 -4.53 -48.43
N PHE A 987 1.26 -5.84 -48.65
CA PHE A 987 2.57 -6.45 -48.87
C PHE A 987 3.24 -5.92 -50.15
N LEU A 988 2.49 -5.83 -51.25
CA LEU A 988 2.96 -5.29 -52.54
C LEU A 988 3.34 -3.82 -52.43
N ALA A 989 2.59 -3.00 -51.67
CA ALA A 989 2.95 -1.62 -51.41
C ALA A 989 4.35 -1.46 -50.78
N GLU A 990 4.78 -2.44 -49.98
CA GLU A 990 6.12 -2.46 -49.38
C GLU A 990 7.18 -3.05 -50.29
N ILE A 991 6.86 -4.09 -51.07
CA ILE A 991 7.77 -4.64 -52.08
C ILE A 991 8.12 -3.58 -53.13
N TYR A 992 7.14 -2.80 -53.58
CA TYR A 992 7.36 -1.70 -54.52
C TYR A 992 8.15 -0.55 -53.88
N ALA A 993 7.91 -0.20 -52.61
CA ALA A 993 8.73 0.78 -51.89
C ALA A 993 10.18 0.30 -51.65
N GLU A 994 10.39 -0.98 -51.33
CA GLU A 994 11.72 -1.62 -51.22
C GLU A 994 12.44 -1.69 -52.58
N SER A 995 11.68 -1.67 -53.68
CA SER A 995 12.18 -1.68 -55.06
C SER A 995 12.26 -0.30 -55.71
N GLU A 996 12.03 0.78 -54.95
CA GLU A 996 11.98 2.18 -55.41
C GLU A 996 10.92 2.47 -56.51
N ASP A 997 9.93 1.59 -56.68
CA ASP A 997 8.76 1.81 -57.53
C ASP A 997 7.68 2.57 -56.76
N TRP A 998 7.97 3.84 -56.50
CA TRP A 998 7.11 4.75 -55.73
C TRP A 998 5.72 4.92 -56.36
N ALA A 999 5.61 4.77 -57.70
CA ALA A 999 4.37 4.90 -58.43
C ALA A 999 3.41 3.73 -58.16
N LYS A 1000 3.89 2.48 -58.24
CA LYS A 1000 3.07 1.32 -57.84
C LYS A 1000 2.82 1.31 -56.33
N ALA A 1001 3.79 1.69 -55.51
CA ALA A 1001 3.64 1.76 -54.06
C ALA A 1001 2.50 2.73 -53.64
N ASP A 1002 2.47 3.95 -54.21
CA ASP A 1002 1.38 4.90 -53.94
C ASP A 1002 0.04 4.38 -54.47
N LEU A 1003 0.00 3.77 -55.67
CA LEU A 1003 -1.22 3.17 -56.24
C LEU A 1003 -1.82 2.07 -55.36
N CYS A 1004 -1.00 1.17 -54.79
CA CYS A 1004 -1.47 0.15 -53.85
C CYS A 1004 -2.11 0.79 -52.60
N LEU A 1005 -1.48 1.81 -52.03
CA LEU A 1005 -2.01 2.53 -50.86
C LEU A 1005 -3.25 3.37 -51.18
N VAL A 1006 -3.35 3.95 -52.39
CA VAL A 1006 -4.56 4.60 -52.92
C VAL A 1006 -5.73 3.61 -52.94
N ARG A 1007 -5.54 2.43 -53.53
CA ARG A 1007 -6.62 1.45 -53.66
C ARG A 1007 -7.05 0.82 -52.34
N LEU A 1008 -6.13 0.68 -51.38
CA LEU A 1008 -6.46 0.35 -49.99
C LEU A 1008 -7.32 1.44 -49.34
N ALA A 1009 -6.94 2.72 -49.46
CA ALA A 1009 -7.69 3.85 -48.89
C ALA A 1009 -9.09 4.04 -49.51
N GLU A 1010 -9.19 3.96 -50.84
CA GLU A 1010 -10.39 4.33 -51.60
C GLU A 1010 -11.42 3.20 -51.74
N LYS A 1011 -10.98 1.98 -52.12
CA LYS A 1011 -11.87 0.86 -52.47
C LYS A 1011 -11.86 -0.23 -51.40
N TRP A 1012 -10.70 -0.78 -51.07
CA TRP A 1012 -10.63 -2.12 -50.45
C TRP A 1012 -10.54 -2.18 -48.94
N ASP A 1013 -9.99 -1.15 -48.28
CA ASP A 1013 -9.69 -1.18 -46.84
C ASP A 1013 -9.92 0.19 -46.17
N ARG A 1014 -11.03 0.82 -46.57
CA ARG A 1014 -11.44 2.18 -46.21
C ARG A 1014 -11.49 2.47 -44.69
N ILE A 1015 -11.59 1.44 -43.86
CA ILE A 1015 -11.56 1.54 -42.39
C ILE A 1015 -10.20 2.03 -41.85
N ARG A 1016 -9.11 1.83 -42.62
CA ARG A 1016 -7.75 2.32 -42.31
C ARG A 1016 -7.31 3.46 -43.23
N ASP A 1017 -8.23 4.13 -43.92
CA ASP A 1017 -7.95 5.29 -44.82
C ASP A 1017 -6.91 6.28 -44.24
N GLY A 1018 -7.10 6.77 -43.01
CA GLY A 1018 -6.13 7.67 -42.37
C GLY A 1018 -4.73 7.08 -42.14
N TYR A 1019 -4.61 5.76 -41.93
CA TYR A 1019 -3.32 5.06 -41.85
C TYR A 1019 -2.68 4.91 -43.24
N TRP A 1020 -3.48 4.62 -44.27
CA TRP A 1020 -2.99 4.57 -45.65
C TRP A 1020 -2.55 5.95 -46.16
N GLN A 1021 -3.29 7.01 -45.86
CA GLN A 1021 -2.89 8.40 -46.12
C GLN A 1021 -1.59 8.77 -45.41
N TRP A 1022 -1.41 8.37 -44.14
CA TRP A 1022 -0.15 8.55 -43.42
C TRP A 1022 1.02 7.77 -44.07
N ARG A 1023 0.82 6.50 -44.45
CA ARG A 1023 1.83 5.73 -45.19
C ARG A 1023 2.21 6.38 -46.53
N ARG A 1024 1.24 6.96 -47.27
CA ARG A 1024 1.49 7.72 -48.49
C ARG A 1024 2.26 9.03 -48.25
N GLN A 1025 2.11 9.66 -47.09
CA GLN A 1025 2.94 10.79 -46.68
C GLN A 1025 4.38 10.34 -46.37
N ALA A 1026 4.55 9.18 -45.73
CA ALA A 1026 5.88 8.62 -45.46
C ALA A 1026 6.67 8.29 -46.75
N LEU A 1027 6.02 7.78 -47.81
CA LEU A 1027 6.65 7.59 -49.13
C LEU A 1027 7.18 8.91 -49.72
N LYS A 1028 6.55 10.05 -49.41
CA LYS A 1028 6.95 11.38 -49.88
C LYS A 1028 8.09 12.02 -49.06
N GLY A 1029 8.63 11.30 -48.07
CA GLY A 1029 9.84 11.69 -47.35
C GLY A 1029 11.14 11.42 -48.12
N VAL A 1030 11.09 10.65 -49.22
CA VAL A 1030 12.22 10.44 -50.13
C VAL A 1030 12.35 11.66 -51.06
N PRO A 1031 13.55 12.25 -51.21
CA PRO A 1031 13.71 13.51 -51.94
C PRO A 1031 13.51 13.32 -53.45
N ALA A 1032 12.40 13.86 -53.98
CA ALA A 1032 12.21 14.03 -55.42
C ALA A 1032 13.21 15.07 -55.94
N THR A 1033 14.23 14.62 -56.67
CA THR A 1033 15.31 15.46 -57.22
C THR A 1033 15.52 15.26 -58.72
N ALA A 1034 14.50 15.62 -59.51
CA ALA A 1034 14.57 15.99 -60.92
C ALA A 1034 13.30 16.77 -61.30
#